data_AF-A0A2T6A5C8-F1
#
_entry.id   AF-A0A2T6A5C8-F1
#
_cell.length_a   1.000
_cell.length_b   1.000
_cell.length_c   1.000
_cell.angle_alpha   90.00
_cell.angle_beta   90.00
_cell.angle_gamma   90.00
#
_symmetry.space_group_name_H-M   'P 1'
#
loop_
_entity.id
_entity.type
_entity.pdbx_description
1 polymer ?
#
loop_
_entity_poly.entity_id
_entity_poly.type
_entity_poly.pdbx_seq_one_letter_code
_entity_poly.pdbx_strand_id
1 'polypeptide(L)'
;MRRRGADLIIGGELVLSGYVMSDEQAGWAWEEEIFFCPAMVREALLAMGEGRITVRLNSGGGDPVAGEAIRAALEGHPGGCRVIVEGQASSAASLLLMGAAQREMTAGSFIMLHNPSGYAYGGAEDHRAQADFLDMLARVYAQVYADRSGQSIEAVLAIMNAETFYSASAAIEAGFADAVADGADASAAPPSFDDALRARMQRNMTAYAAMMRDKSPGRGIATPRNPAASGGALAPVAATMEHVMPDPTNPTAPVQTPVPTQIQTPQPPAPDPQAAIMAERNRVTMIQSMARPFVDAGRLTDADVTALINDGTAADMAGSRFMATMAQREPAPGPMRVTERGRDETETRRLGMEGALVARLTRAEPADVSRQYMDFSIVEMAAERLGQRRVPGHFAGREEVLRMAFHSTSDFPALLENAMNRSLAARYAQAQPTYRRIARQRTYVDFRDHTTVRVGDFPDLQPVSPEAGELKAGSFSESKEKTKVLAYGVQVLLSRQLLVNDSLDGIMQVLNDRGNAVARFEDRTFYTMMLGGSNSDGPTLLETTRQVFNTTDGTKAGAAAAINITSLSLARASLRKRKSLDGAELELTASILLCGPDKETEAQQLLAPIQAQQAGNVNPFSGVMSPVITAKITGNAWYVFASVDEAPCFEWGLLEGYTAPRFRMEDPFGVQGTKFSLEHDFGCGAIDFRGGYKNAGA
;
A
#
# COMPACT_ATOMS: atom_id res chain seq x y z
N MET A 1 -20.68 13.72 -16.39
CA MET A 1 -22.04 14.11 -16.82
C MET A 1 -22.99 12.93 -16.63
N ARG A 2 -24.13 13.08 -15.94
CA ARG A 2 -25.05 11.95 -15.67
C ARG A 2 -25.81 11.58 -16.95
N ARG A 3 -25.87 10.28 -17.28
CA ARG A 3 -26.60 9.75 -18.44
C ARG A 3 -28.11 9.99 -18.30
N ARG A 4 -28.81 10.11 -19.44
CA ARG A 4 -30.26 10.37 -19.57
C ARG A 4 -30.87 9.43 -20.62
N GLY A 5 -32.20 9.33 -20.68
CA GLY A 5 -32.89 8.47 -21.66
C GLY A 5 -32.57 8.80 -23.12
N ALA A 6 -32.32 10.08 -23.43
CA ALA A 6 -31.88 10.50 -24.77
C ALA A 6 -30.56 9.83 -25.23
N ASP A 7 -29.68 9.44 -24.29
CA ASP A 7 -28.40 8.80 -24.59
C ASP A 7 -28.57 7.32 -24.99
N LEU A 8 -29.78 6.75 -24.82
CA LEU A 8 -30.16 5.42 -25.31
C LEU A 8 -30.74 5.45 -26.73
N ILE A 9 -31.03 6.62 -27.32
CA ILE A 9 -31.65 6.73 -28.64
C ILE A 9 -30.56 6.91 -29.70
N ILE A 10 -30.31 5.87 -30.50
CA ILE A 10 -29.26 5.86 -31.52
C ILE A 10 -29.88 5.54 -32.88
N GLY A 11 -29.71 6.43 -33.85
CA GLY A 11 -30.25 6.24 -35.21
C GLY A 11 -31.78 6.25 -35.32
N GLY A 12 -32.51 6.56 -34.24
CA GLY A 12 -33.97 6.42 -34.15
C GLY A 12 -34.44 5.07 -33.58
N GLU A 13 -33.52 4.23 -33.11
CA GLU A 13 -33.82 2.99 -32.36
C GLU A 13 -33.38 3.13 -30.89
N LEU A 14 -33.99 2.35 -29.99
CA LEU A 14 -33.64 2.32 -28.57
C LEU A 14 -32.55 1.26 -28.32
N VAL A 15 -31.38 1.65 -27.83
CA VAL A 15 -30.25 0.74 -27.62
C VAL A 15 -30.05 0.44 -26.13
N LEU A 16 -30.36 -0.80 -25.74
CA LEU A 16 -30.22 -1.33 -24.39
C LEU A 16 -29.00 -2.25 -24.31
N SER A 17 -27.85 -1.65 -23.99
CA SER A 17 -26.55 -2.31 -23.91
C SER A 17 -25.93 -2.14 -22.52
N GLY A 18 -25.22 -3.16 -22.04
CA GLY A 18 -24.59 -3.16 -20.71
C GLY A 18 -25.49 -3.68 -19.59
N TYR A 19 -25.30 -3.19 -18.36
CA TYR A 19 -26.00 -3.70 -17.18
C TYR A 19 -27.41 -3.12 -16.99
N VAL A 20 -28.32 -3.94 -16.48
CA VAL A 20 -29.62 -3.50 -15.95
C VAL A 20 -29.40 -3.01 -14.52
N MET A 21 -29.62 -1.72 -14.25
CA MET A 21 -29.45 -1.11 -12.93
C MET A 21 -30.76 -0.56 -12.38
N SER A 22 -30.91 -0.53 -11.06
CA SER A 22 -32.00 0.21 -10.42
C SER A 22 -31.83 1.73 -10.59
N ASP A 23 -32.94 2.48 -10.50
CA ASP A 23 -32.92 3.95 -10.60
C ASP A 23 -32.07 4.61 -9.50
N GLU A 24 -31.90 3.92 -8.36
CA GLU A 24 -31.00 4.32 -7.27
C GLU A 24 -29.54 4.01 -7.59
N GLN A 25 -29.21 2.80 -8.05
CA GLN A 25 -27.84 2.40 -8.43
C GLN A 25 -27.30 3.30 -9.56
N ALA A 26 -28.14 3.66 -10.53
CA ALA A 26 -27.85 4.65 -11.59
C ALA A 26 -27.63 6.10 -11.06
N GLY A 27 -27.76 6.34 -9.77
CA GLY A 27 -27.32 7.57 -9.08
C GLY A 27 -25.88 7.52 -8.55
N TRP A 28 -25.30 6.33 -8.43
CA TRP A 28 -23.95 6.09 -7.89
C TRP A 28 -22.97 5.53 -8.92
N ALA A 29 -23.45 5.10 -10.09
CA ALA A 29 -22.67 4.56 -11.20
C ALA A 29 -21.63 5.55 -11.77
N TRP A 30 -20.47 5.04 -12.15
CA TRP A 30 -19.38 5.86 -12.73
C TRP A 30 -19.64 6.19 -14.21
N GLU A 31 -19.07 7.30 -14.71
CA GLU A 31 -19.34 7.77 -16.09
C GLU A 31 -18.89 6.77 -17.18
N GLU A 32 -17.88 5.96 -16.84
CA GLU A 32 -17.30 4.89 -17.67
C GLU A 32 -18.17 3.62 -17.73
N GLU A 33 -19.13 3.44 -16.82
CA GLU A 33 -19.98 2.26 -16.77
C GLU A 33 -21.06 2.30 -17.85
N ILE A 34 -21.29 1.17 -18.52
CA ILE A 34 -22.34 1.02 -19.53
C ILE A 34 -23.52 0.31 -18.88
N PHE A 35 -24.61 1.05 -18.67
CA PHE A 35 -25.83 0.58 -18.03
C PHE A 35 -27.06 1.30 -18.60
N PHE A 36 -28.23 0.76 -18.29
CA PHE A 36 -29.53 1.41 -18.44
C PHE A 36 -30.42 1.09 -17.23
N CYS A 37 -31.31 2.02 -16.88
CA CYS A 37 -32.23 1.91 -15.75
C CYS A 37 -33.68 2.27 -16.15
N PRO A 38 -34.69 1.88 -15.37
CA PRO A 38 -36.10 2.13 -15.69
C PRO A 38 -36.44 3.59 -16.00
N ALA A 39 -35.82 4.57 -15.31
CA ALA A 39 -36.02 5.99 -15.58
C ALA A 39 -35.51 6.40 -16.96
N MET A 40 -34.29 6.00 -17.33
CA MET A 40 -33.73 6.28 -18.65
C MET A 40 -34.56 5.62 -19.77
N VAL A 41 -35.05 4.40 -19.57
CA VAL A 41 -35.91 3.74 -20.56
C VAL A 41 -37.25 4.47 -20.70
N ARG A 42 -37.91 4.85 -19.59
CA ARG A 42 -39.16 5.63 -19.63
C ARG A 42 -38.96 6.99 -20.31
N GLU A 43 -37.89 7.71 -19.99
CA GLU A 43 -37.52 8.97 -20.68
C GLU A 43 -37.34 8.75 -22.20
N ALA A 44 -36.67 7.67 -22.60
CA ALA A 44 -36.43 7.37 -24.01
C ALA A 44 -37.72 7.03 -24.77
N LEU A 45 -38.58 6.16 -24.21
CA LEU A 45 -39.88 5.81 -24.79
C LEU A 45 -40.78 7.05 -24.96
N LEU A 46 -40.80 7.94 -23.97
CA LEU A 46 -41.53 9.22 -24.04
C LEU A 46 -40.96 10.15 -25.13
N ALA A 47 -39.63 10.21 -25.29
CA ALA A 47 -38.98 11.03 -26.31
C ALA A 47 -39.14 10.48 -27.75
N MET A 48 -39.32 9.17 -27.90
CA MET A 48 -39.59 8.51 -29.20
C MET A 48 -41.07 8.60 -29.62
N GLY A 49 -41.97 8.90 -28.68
CA GLY A 49 -43.41 9.06 -28.93
C GLY A 49 -44.15 7.74 -29.15
N GLU A 50 -45.46 7.82 -29.36
CA GLU A 50 -46.39 6.67 -29.35
C GLU A 50 -46.26 5.70 -30.55
N GLY A 51 -45.28 5.91 -31.44
CA GLY A 51 -45.02 5.04 -32.58
C GLY A 51 -44.44 3.67 -32.19
N ARG A 52 -44.39 2.73 -33.14
CA ARG A 52 -43.72 1.44 -32.95
C ARG A 52 -42.21 1.64 -32.80
N ILE A 53 -41.63 1.14 -31.72
CA ILE A 53 -40.21 1.32 -31.40
C ILE A 53 -39.43 0.04 -31.68
N THR A 54 -38.34 0.13 -32.45
CA THR A 54 -37.32 -0.93 -32.50
C THR A 54 -36.34 -0.74 -31.35
N VAL A 55 -36.01 -1.83 -30.66
CA VAL A 55 -35.09 -1.88 -29.54
C VAL A 55 -33.96 -2.87 -29.86
N ARG A 56 -32.70 -2.48 -29.68
CA ARG A 56 -31.53 -3.37 -29.75
C ARG A 56 -31.13 -3.78 -28.34
N LEU A 57 -31.07 -5.07 -28.07
CA LEU A 57 -30.76 -5.62 -26.75
C LEU A 57 -29.46 -6.41 -26.79
N ASN A 58 -28.50 -6.03 -25.93
CA ASN A 58 -27.28 -6.78 -25.69
C ASN A 58 -26.85 -6.61 -24.22
N SER A 59 -27.40 -7.44 -23.33
CA SER A 59 -27.24 -7.28 -21.88
C SER A 59 -27.12 -8.62 -21.15
N GLY A 60 -26.16 -8.67 -20.22
CA GLY A 60 -26.02 -9.76 -19.27
C GLY A 60 -27.03 -9.73 -18.11
N GLY A 61 -27.94 -8.74 -18.11
CA GLY A 61 -28.88 -8.49 -17.01
C GLY A 61 -28.26 -7.63 -15.90
N GLY A 62 -28.71 -7.86 -14.67
CA GLY A 62 -28.39 -7.05 -13.50
C GLY A 62 -29.53 -7.13 -12.49
N ASP A 63 -30.00 -5.99 -12.00
CA ASP A 63 -31.09 -5.91 -11.02
C ASP A 63 -32.43 -6.45 -11.61
N PRO A 64 -33.05 -7.48 -11.00
CA PRO A 64 -34.24 -8.12 -11.57
C PRO A 64 -35.52 -7.31 -11.38
N VAL A 65 -35.60 -6.46 -10.35
CA VAL A 65 -36.75 -5.59 -10.09
C VAL A 65 -36.74 -4.42 -11.09
N ALA A 66 -35.54 -3.90 -11.40
CA ALA A 66 -35.35 -2.97 -12.51
C ALA A 66 -35.66 -3.62 -13.88
N GLY A 67 -35.28 -4.89 -14.06
CA GLY A 67 -35.65 -5.69 -15.25
C GLY A 67 -37.18 -5.75 -15.45
N GLU A 68 -37.94 -6.08 -14.41
CA GLU A 68 -39.41 -6.08 -14.45
C GLU A 68 -39.99 -4.68 -14.69
N ALA A 69 -39.45 -3.64 -14.04
CA ALA A 69 -39.90 -2.27 -14.26
C ALA A 69 -39.65 -1.77 -15.70
N ILE A 70 -38.61 -2.27 -16.38
CA ILE A 70 -38.37 -2.04 -17.81
C ILE A 70 -39.31 -2.91 -18.66
N ARG A 71 -39.53 -4.18 -18.29
CA ARG A 71 -40.47 -5.08 -18.96
C ARG A 71 -41.86 -4.45 -19.09
N ALA A 72 -42.40 -3.97 -17.97
CA ALA A 72 -43.71 -3.32 -17.91
C ALA A 72 -43.75 -1.99 -18.70
N ALA A 73 -42.63 -1.27 -18.79
CA ALA A 73 -42.54 -0.05 -19.61
C ALA A 73 -42.54 -0.34 -21.12
N LEU A 74 -41.88 -1.42 -21.57
CA LEU A 74 -41.89 -1.87 -22.97
C LEU A 74 -43.25 -2.46 -23.37
N GLU A 75 -43.91 -3.17 -22.46
CA GLU A 75 -45.24 -3.75 -22.66
C GLU A 75 -46.35 -2.69 -22.67
N GLY A 76 -46.26 -1.69 -21.79
CA GLY A 76 -47.20 -0.57 -21.70
C GLY A 76 -47.07 0.48 -22.81
N HIS A 77 -46.13 0.32 -23.76
CA HIS A 77 -45.90 1.30 -24.83
C HIS A 77 -46.94 1.16 -25.95
N PRO A 78 -47.75 2.19 -26.29
CA PRO A 78 -48.92 2.05 -27.17
C PRO A 78 -48.60 1.59 -28.60
N GLY A 79 -47.45 1.92 -29.17
CA GLY A 79 -47.02 1.42 -30.48
C GLY A 79 -46.44 0.01 -30.48
N GLY A 80 -46.20 -0.55 -29.29
CA GLY A 80 -45.48 -1.80 -29.05
C GLY A 80 -43.98 -1.72 -29.35
N CYS A 81 -43.17 -2.38 -28.54
CA CYS A 81 -41.73 -2.51 -28.77
C CYS A 81 -41.39 -3.80 -29.54
N ARG A 82 -40.61 -3.68 -30.61
CA ARG A 82 -39.95 -4.79 -31.31
C ARG A 82 -38.51 -4.88 -30.81
N VAL A 83 -38.18 -5.88 -30.00
CA VAL A 83 -36.83 -6.06 -29.45
C VAL A 83 -36.07 -7.07 -30.30
N ILE A 84 -34.86 -6.72 -30.72
CA ILE A 84 -33.89 -7.61 -31.38
C ILE A 84 -32.73 -7.86 -30.40
N VAL A 85 -32.52 -9.12 -30.02
CA VAL A 85 -31.32 -9.53 -29.29
C VAL A 85 -30.16 -9.67 -30.27
N GLU A 86 -29.11 -8.86 -30.09
CA GLU A 86 -27.98 -8.81 -31.04
C GLU A 86 -26.79 -9.68 -30.60
N GLY A 87 -26.66 -9.95 -29.30
CA GLY A 87 -25.61 -10.79 -28.73
C GLY A 87 -26.13 -11.66 -27.57
N GLN A 88 -26.58 -11.03 -26.48
CA GLN A 88 -27.20 -11.75 -25.36
C GLN A 88 -28.39 -11.04 -24.73
N ALA A 89 -29.33 -11.83 -24.20
CA ALA A 89 -30.33 -11.42 -23.24
C ALA A 89 -30.32 -12.40 -22.05
N SER A 90 -29.59 -12.07 -20.99
CA SER A 90 -29.39 -12.95 -19.83
C SER A 90 -29.99 -12.36 -18.56
N SER A 91 -30.43 -13.20 -17.60
CA SER A 91 -30.88 -12.73 -16.27
C SER A 91 -32.01 -11.68 -16.37
N ALA A 92 -31.88 -10.50 -15.75
CA ALA A 92 -32.85 -9.42 -15.87
C ALA A 92 -33.14 -8.95 -17.31
N ALA A 93 -32.23 -9.23 -18.26
CA ALA A 93 -32.41 -8.89 -19.68
C ALA A 93 -33.27 -9.90 -20.46
N SER A 94 -33.27 -11.19 -20.10
CA SER A 94 -34.25 -12.14 -20.63
C SER A 94 -35.65 -11.86 -20.07
N LEU A 95 -35.74 -11.39 -18.82
CA LEU A 95 -37.01 -10.97 -18.23
C LEU A 95 -37.60 -9.75 -18.96
N LEU A 96 -36.81 -8.69 -19.19
CA LEU A 96 -37.33 -7.49 -19.86
C LEU A 96 -37.67 -7.71 -21.33
N LEU A 97 -37.02 -8.67 -22.00
CA LEU A 97 -37.38 -9.12 -23.35
C LEU A 97 -38.83 -9.64 -23.41
N MET A 98 -39.36 -10.23 -22.33
CA MET A 98 -40.76 -10.66 -22.26
C MET A 98 -41.76 -9.50 -22.35
N GLY A 99 -41.34 -8.25 -22.20
CA GLY A 99 -42.19 -7.07 -22.41
C GLY A 99 -42.43 -6.73 -23.88
N ALA A 100 -41.65 -7.30 -24.80
CA ALA A 100 -41.71 -6.94 -26.21
C ALA A 100 -42.96 -7.48 -26.93
N ALA A 101 -43.54 -6.65 -27.80
CA ALA A 101 -44.60 -7.03 -28.73
C ALA A 101 -44.08 -7.86 -29.92
N GLN A 102 -42.76 -7.90 -30.13
CA GLN A 102 -42.02 -8.85 -30.98
C GLN A 102 -40.66 -9.12 -30.33
N ARG A 103 -40.33 -10.40 -30.11
CA ARG A 103 -39.07 -10.88 -29.51
C ARG A 103 -38.23 -11.54 -30.61
N GLU A 104 -37.34 -10.79 -31.23
CA GLU A 104 -36.45 -11.28 -32.29
C GLU A 104 -35.03 -11.53 -31.78
N MET A 105 -34.31 -12.43 -32.44
CA MET A 105 -32.93 -12.78 -32.11
C MET A 105 -32.08 -12.85 -33.38
N THR A 106 -30.84 -12.33 -33.36
CA THR A 106 -29.88 -12.62 -34.44
C THR A 106 -29.40 -14.07 -34.33
N ALA A 107 -29.03 -14.70 -35.46
CA ALA A 107 -28.62 -16.11 -35.46
C ALA A 107 -27.39 -16.42 -34.57
N GLY A 108 -26.55 -15.41 -34.28
CA GLY A 108 -25.40 -15.52 -33.38
C GLY A 108 -25.70 -15.22 -31.91
N SER A 109 -26.94 -14.91 -31.55
CA SER A 109 -27.34 -14.51 -30.19
C SER A 109 -27.93 -15.65 -29.35
N PHE A 110 -27.92 -15.46 -28.03
CA PHE A 110 -28.51 -16.38 -27.06
C PHE A 110 -29.34 -15.66 -25.99
N ILE A 111 -30.24 -16.40 -25.36
CA ILE A 111 -31.02 -15.99 -24.19
C ILE A 111 -30.69 -16.94 -23.03
N MET A 112 -30.59 -16.43 -21.80
CA MET A 112 -30.33 -17.24 -20.61
C MET A 112 -31.34 -16.96 -19.52
N LEU A 113 -31.95 -18.01 -18.96
CA LEU A 113 -32.90 -17.96 -17.85
C LEU A 113 -32.28 -18.63 -16.62
N HIS A 114 -32.23 -17.91 -15.50
CA HIS A 114 -31.78 -18.43 -14.20
C HIS A 114 -32.66 -17.90 -13.05
N ASN A 115 -32.55 -18.51 -11.88
CA ASN A 115 -33.20 -17.99 -10.66
C ASN A 115 -32.61 -16.63 -10.24
N PRO A 116 -33.40 -15.70 -9.68
CA PRO A 116 -32.89 -14.50 -9.05
C PRO A 116 -31.86 -14.82 -7.98
N SER A 117 -30.77 -14.06 -7.96
CA SER A 117 -29.71 -14.19 -6.96
C SER A 117 -29.40 -12.84 -6.30
N GLY A 118 -28.86 -12.89 -5.09
CA GLY A 118 -28.61 -11.72 -4.27
C GLY A 118 -27.66 -12.02 -3.11
N TYR A 119 -27.41 -11.01 -2.29
CA TYR A 119 -26.55 -11.11 -1.11
C TYR A 119 -27.27 -10.54 0.11
N ALA A 120 -27.17 -11.24 1.24
CA ALA A 120 -27.62 -10.75 2.54
C ALA A 120 -26.43 -10.59 3.49
N TYR A 121 -26.55 -9.60 4.37
CA TYR A 121 -25.71 -9.46 5.55
C TYR A 121 -26.62 -9.34 6.78
N GLY A 122 -26.46 -10.22 7.76
CA GLY A 122 -27.24 -10.17 9.00
C GLY A 122 -27.10 -11.44 9.82
N GLY A 123 -28.09 -11.67 10.69
CA GLY A 123 -28.27 -12.92 11.43
C GLY A 123 -28.95 -14.01 10.59
N ALA A 124 -29.18 -15.16 11.22
CA ALA A 124 -29.81 -16.30 10.57
C ALA A 124 -31.28 -16.05 10.14
N GLU A 125 -31.91 -14.98 10.63
CA GLU A 125 -33.26 -14.57 10.20
C GLU A 125 -33.20 -13.71 8.94
N ASP A 126 -32.27 -12.75 8.84
CA ASP A 126 -32.05 -11.96 7.63
C ASP A 126 -31.68 -12.84 6.43
N HIS A 127 -30.84 -13.86 6.65
CA HIS A 127 -30.49 -14.84 5.62
C HIS A 127 -31.67 -15.73 5.18
N ARG A 128 -32.65 -15.99 6.06
CA ARG A 128 -33.90 -16.70 5.68
C ARG A 128 -34.84 -15.78 4.93
N ALA A 129 -35.07 -14.56 5.43
CA ALA A 129 -35.92 -13.57 4.78
C ALA A 129 -35.43 -13.24 3.36
N GLN A 130 -34.11 -13.19 3.13
CA GLN A 130 -33.55 -13.06 1.78
C GLN A 130 -33.82 -14.30 0.91
N ALA A 131 -33.74 -15.51 1.45
CA ALA A 131 -34.06 -16.73 0.70
C ALA A 131 -35.54 -16.79 0.34
N ASP A 132 -36.43 -16.55 1.31
CA ASP A 132 -37.89 -16.47 1.10
C ASP A 132 -38.26 -15.40 0.04
N PHE A 133 -37.56 -14.27 0.05
CA PHE A 133 -37.72 -13.21 -0.96
C PHE A 133 -37.23 -13.62 -2.36
N LEU A 134 -36.09 -14.32 -2.46
CA LEU A 134 -35.58 -14.83 -3.74
C LEU A 134 -36.48 -15.94 -4.31
N ASP A 135 -37.01 -16.84 -3.47
CA ASP A 135 -37.98 -17.86 -3.88
C ASP A 135 -39.31 -17.24 -4.35
N MET A 136 -39.76 -16.17 -3.69
CA MET A 136 -40.91 -15.38 -4.12
C MET A 136 -40.67 -14.73 -5.49
N LEU A 137 -39.52 -14.05 -5.68
CA LEU A 137 -39.15 -13.47 -6.96
C LEU A 137 -38.99 -14.52 -8.06
N ALA A 138 -38.40 -15.68 -7.77
CA ALA A 138 -38.27 -16.79 -8.72
C ALA A 138 -39.63 -17.23 -9.25
N ARG A 139 -40.64 -17.36 -8.37
CA ARG A 139 -42.02 -17.70 -8.75
C ARG A 139 -42.71 -16.59 -9.55
N VAL A 140 -42.55 -15.33 -9.14
CA VAL A 140 -43.14 -14.17 -9.86
C VAL A 140 -42.58 -14.05 -11.28
N TYR A 141 -41.27 -14.18 -11.47
CA TYR A 141 -40.67 -14.10 -12.81
C TYR A 141 -40.89 -15.37 -13.63
N ALA A 142 -41.01 -16.54 -13.00
CA ALA A 142 -41.42 -17.76 -13.69
C ALA A 142 -42.84 -17.64 -14.29
N GLN A 143 -43.76 -16.91 -13.65
CA GLN A 143 -45.07 -16.59 -14.24
C GLN A 143 -44.92 -15.78 -15.53
N VAL A 144 -44.12 -14.70 -15.51
CA VAL A 144 -43.90 -13.82 -16.67
C VAL A 144 -43.34 -14.59 -17.88
N TYR A 145 -42.39 -15.51 -17.65
CA TYR A 145 -41.86 -16.40 -18.68
C TYR A 145 -42.87 -17.46 -19.14
N ALA A 146 -43.70 -18.00 -18.22
CA ALA A 146 -44.77 -18.95 -18.55
C ALA A 146 -45.84 -18.30 -19.45
N ASP A 147 -46.27 -17.08 -19.12
CA ASP A 147 -47.28 -16.31 -19.86
C ASP A 147 -46.86 -16.01 -21.32
N ARG A 148 -45.55 -15.96 -21.58
CA ARG A 148 -45.00 -15.78 -22.94
C ARG A 148 -44.67 -17.07 -23.68
N SER A 149 -44.18 -18.08 -22.97
CA SER A 149 -43.77 -19.37 -23.57
C SER A 149 -44.91 -20.37 -23.75
N GLY A 150 -46.02 -20.19 -23.03
CA GLY A 150 -47.11 -21.17 -22.95
C GLY A 150 -46.77 -22.41 -22.11
N GLN A 151 -45.61 -22.43 -21.45
CA GLN A 151 -45.20 -23.48 -20.52
C GLN A 151 -45.83 -23.28 -19.13
N SER A 152 -45.80 -24.29 -18.26
CA SER A 152 -46.22 -24.11 -16.86
C SER A 152 -45.15 -23.40 -16.03
N ILE A 153 -45.58 -22.74 -14.95
CA ILE A 153 -44.69 -22.07 -13.98
C ILE A 153 -43.64 -23.07 -13.46
N GLU A 154 -44.04 -24.32 -13.19
CA GLU A 154 -43.16 -25.39 -12.71
C GLU A 154 -42.13 -25.84 -13.75
N ALA A 155 -42.47 -25.87 -15.03
CA ALA A 155 -41.52 -26.15 -16.10
C ALA A 155 -40.50 -25.02 -16.25
N VAL A 156 -40.97 -23.77 -16.19
CA VAL A 156 -40.12 -22.58 -16.21
C VAL A 156 -39.22 -22.49 -14.98
N LEU A 157 -39.70 -22.82 -13.79
CA LEU A 157 -38.89 -22.92 -12.57
C LEU A 157 -37.79 -23.98 -12.70
N ALA A 158 -38.06 -25.11 -13.37
CA ALA A 158 -37.02 -26.09 -13.67
C ALA A 158 -35.96 -25.54 -14.65
N ILE A 159 -36.39 -24.80 -15.68
CA ILE A 159 -35.51 -24.12 -16.66
C ILE A 159 -34.62 -23.07 -15.98
N MET A 160 -35.18 -22.26 -15.08
CA MET A 160 -34.47 -21.25 -14.28
C MET A 160 -33.53 -21.89 -13.25
N ASN A 161 -33.94 -22.98 -12.59
CA ASN A 161 -33.09 -23.70 -11.64
C ASN A 161 -31.93 -24.47 -12.32
N ALA A 162 -32.01 -24.73 -13.63
CA ALA A 162 -30.95 -25.36 -14.42
C ALA A 162 -29.98 -24.36 -15.10
N GLU A 163 -30.19 -23.04 -14.90
CA GLU A 163 -29.49 -21.92 -15.58
C GLU A 163 -29.48 -22.08 -17.11
N THR A 164 -30.64 -22.30 -17.73
CA THR A 164 -30.70 -22.76 -19.11
C THR A 164 -30.39 -21.66 -20.13
N PHE A 165 -29.53 -21.99 -21.11
CA PHE A 165 -29.16 -21.15 -22.25
C PHE A 165 -29.83 -21.68 -23.51
N TYR A 166 -30.50 -20.81 -24.27
CA TYR A 166 -31.10 -21.13 -25.57
C TYR A 166 -30.46 -20.27 -26.67
N SER A 167 -30.17 -20.88 -27.81
CA SER A 167 -29.88 -20.16 -29.05
C SER A 167 -31.15 -19.50 -29.62
N ALA A 168 -31.00 -18.63 -30.63
CA ALA A 168 -32.13 -18.06 -31.36
C ALA A 168 -33.19 -19.11 -31.81
N SER A 169 -32.78 -20.24 -32.39
CA SER A 169 -33.72 -21.30 -32.81
C SER A 169 -34.39 -22.00 -31.62
N ALA A 170 -33.59 -22.43 -30.62
CA ALA A 170 -34.12 -23.12 -29.45
C ALA A 170 -34.99 -22.22 -28.55
N ALA A 171 -34.77 -20.90 -28.59
CA ALA A 171 -35.59 -19.91 -27.90
C ALA A 171 -36.96 -19.74 -28.57
N ILE A 172 -37.04 -19.85 -29.91
CA ILE A 172 -38.31 -19.88 -30.64
C ILE A 172 -39.06 -21.17 -30.35
N GLU A 173 -38.38 -22.33 -30.40
CA GLU A 173 -38.96 -23.63 -30.05
C GLU A 173 -39.47 -23.70 -28.59
N ALA A 174 -38.81 -22.99 -27.67
CA ALA A 174 -39.22 -22.86 -26.27
C ALA A 174 -40.23 -21.70 -26.00
N GLY A 175 -40.61 -20.92 -27.01
CA GLY A 175 -41.56 -19.79 -26.93
C GLY A 175 -40.99 -18.48 -26.36
N PHE A 176 -39.72 -18.44 -25.96
CA PHE A 176 -39.07 -17.23 -25.44
C PHE A 176 -38.77 -16.19 -26.52
N ALA A 177 -38.70 -16.58 -27.80
CA ALA A 177 -38.59 -15.69 -28.96
C ALA A 177 -39.67 -15.99 -30.01
N ASP A 178 -39.93 -15.05 -30.92
CA ASP A 178 -40.92 -15.19 -32.01
C ASP A 178 -40.26 -15.52 -33.36
N ALA A 179 -39.09 -14.94 -33.66
CA ALA A 179 -38.42 -15.07 -34.97
C ALA A 179 -36.91 -14.79 -34.92
N VAL A 180 -36.20 -15.23 -35.96
CA VAL A 180 -34.82 -14.78 -36.26
C VAL A 180 -34.90 -13.49 -37.07
N ALA A 181 -34.09 -12.49 -36.72
CA ALA A 181 -34.07 -11.20 -37.43
C ALA A 181 -33.52 -11.33 -38.86
N ASP A 182 -34.16 -10.62 -39.81
CA ASP A 182 -33.83 -10.68 -41.24
C ASP A 182 -32.35 -10.40 -41.56
N GLY A 183 -31.80 -11.19 -42.50
CA GLY A 183 -30.45 -11.02 -43.04
C GLY A 183 -29.38 -11.99 -42.48
N ALA A 184 -29.75 -12.89 -41.57
CA ALA A 184 -28.86 -13.95 -41.07
C ALA A 184 -29.23 -15.33 -41.62
N ASP A 185 -28.21 -16.10 -42.03
CA ASP A 185 -28.38 -17.46 -42.55
C ASP A 185 -28.78 -18.43 -41.43
N ALA A 186 -30.05 -18.81 -41.37
CA ALA A 186 -30.60 -19.69 -40.32
C ALA A 186 -30.19 -21.18 -40.45
N SER A 187 -29.28 -21.50 -41.38
CA SER A 187 -28.88 -22.86 -41.75
C SER A 187 -27.79 -23.47 -40.85
N ALA A 188 -27.11 -22.65 -40.04
CA ALA A 188 -26.12 -23.10 -39.07
C ALA A 188 -26.77 -23.32 -37.69
N ALA A 189 -27.06 -24.58 -37.33
CA ALA A 189 -27.46 -24.93 -35.97
C ALA A 189 -26.29 -24.61 -35.00
N PRO A 190 -26.46 -23.67 -34.05
CA PRO A 190 -25.42 -23.36 -33.07
C PRO A 190 -25.24 -24.55 -32.09
N PRO A 191 -24.03 -24.71 -31.49
CA PRO A 191 -23.74 -25.84 -30.63
C PRO A 191 -24.66 -25.86 -29.40
N SER A 192 -25.06 -27.06 -28.98
CA SER A 192 -25.86 -27.26 -27.77
C SER A 192 -25.12 -26.76 -26.53
N PHE A 193 -25.84 -26.07 -25.64
CA PHE A 193 -25.30 -25.60 -24.36
C PHE A 193 -25.33 -26.70 -23.30
N ASP A 194 -24.66 -27.81 -23.60
CA ASP A 194 -24.38 -28.93 -22.70
C ASP A 194 -23.82 -28.43 -21.37
N ASP A 195 -24.11 -29.15 -20.28
CA ASP A 195 -23.78 -28.73 -18.90
C ASP A 195 -22.28 -28.41 -18.71
N ALA A 196 -21.40 -29.08 -19.46
CA ALA A 196 -19.96 -28.79 -19.45
C ALA A 196 -19.61 -27.42 -20.05
N LEU A 197 -20.30 -27.00 -21.12
CA LEU A 197 -20.17 -25.66 -21.71
C LEU A 197 -20.85 -24.62 -20.82
N ARG A 198 -22.04 -24.91 -20.28
CA ARG A 198 -22.75 -24.05 -19.32
C ARG A 198 -21.87 -23.74 -18.11
N ALA A 199 -21.37 -24.76 -17.42
CA ALA A 199 -20.45 -24.58 -16.30
C ALA A 199 -19.16 -23.84 -16.71
N ARG A 200 -18.64 -24.03 -17.93
CA ARG A 200 -17.48 -23.26 -18.42
C ARG A 200 -17.81 -21.78 -18.66
N MET A 201 -18.98 -21.47 -19.21
CA MET A 201 -19.47 -20.09 -19.34
C MET A 201 -19.75 -19.45 -17.99
N GLN A 202 -20.42 -20.14 -17.07
CA GLN A 202 -20.69 -19.68 -15.71
C GLN A 202 -19.39 -19.32 -14.97
N ARG A 203 -18.37 -20.20 -15.02
CA ARG A 203 -17.02 -19.93 -14.49
C ARG A 203 -16.35 -18.73 -15.16
N ASN A 204 -16.42 -18.64 -16.49
CA ASN A 204 -15.85 -17.51 -17.23
C ASN A 204 -16.58 -16.19 -16.93
N MET A 205 -17.90 -16.21 -16.73
CA MET A 205 -18.72 -15.04 -16.39
C MET A 205 -18.48 -14.59 -14.96
N THR A 206 -18.33 -15.50 -13.99
CA THR A 206 -17.92 -15.15 -12.62
C THR A 206 -16.51 -14.56 -12.61
N ALA A 207 -15.57 -15.11 -13.39
CA ALA A 207 -14.23 -14.53 -13.54
C ALA A 207 -14.26 -13.15 -14.23
N TYR A 208 -15.09 -12.97 -15.26
CA TYR A 208 -15.26 -11.70 -15.96
C TYR A 208 -15.95 -10.64 -15.09
N ALA A 209 -16.96 -11.02 -14.30
CA ALA A 209 -17.60 -10.16 -13.32
C ALA A 209 -16.63 -9.76 -12.20
N ALA A 210 -15.78 -10.67 -11.73
CA ALA A 210 -14.69 -10.33 -10.80
C ALA A 210 -13.69 -9.33 -11.42
N MET A 211 -13.30 -9.52 -12.69
CA MET A 211 -12.44 -8.58 -13.42
C MET A 211 -13.11 -7.22 -13.75
N MET A 212 -14.44 -7.17 -13.85
CA MET A 212 -15.19 -5.93 -14.11
C MET A 212 -15.56 -5.16 -12.84
N ARG A 213 -15.62 -5.83 -11.68
CA ARG A 213 -15.90 -5.20 -10.39
C ARG A 213 -14.73 -4.40 -9.82
N ASP A 214 -13.52 -4.57 -10.38
CA ASP A 214 -12.31 -3.83 -10.03
C ASP A 214 -12.12 -2.59 -10.93
N LYS A 215 -13.15 -1.74 -11.01
CA LYS A 215 -13.17 -0.52 -11.84
C LYS A 215 -13.72 0.69 -11.09
N SER A 216 -12.79 1.51 -10.60
CA SER A 216 -13.01 2.90 -10.18
C SER A 216 -13.81 3.08 -8.86
N PRO A 217 -13.56 4.18 -8.11
CA PRO A 217 -12.42 4.15 -7.21
C PRO A 217 -12.73 4.53 -5.75
N GLY A 218 -11.88 4.06 -4.82
CA GLY A 218 -11.66 4.78 -3.57
C GLY A 218 -12.62 4.55 -2.40
N ARG A 219 -13.16 3.33 -2.21
CA ARG A 219 -13.67 2.92 -0.89
C ARG A 219 -13.51 1.41 -0.63
N GLY A 220 -12.80 1.07 0.44
CA GLY A 220 -12.72 -0.31 0.94
C GLY A 220 -14.04 -0.76 1.58
N ILE A 221 -14.29 -2.07 1.57
CA ILE A 221 -15.44 -2.69 2.24
C ILE A 221 -15.24 -2.56 3.76
N ALA A 222 -15.91 -1.58 4.37
CA ALA A 222 -15.94 -1.43 5.82
C ALA A 222 -16.91 -2.45 6.45
N THR A 223 -16.48 -3.11 7.52
CA THR A 223 -17.31 -4.07 8.25
C THR A 223 -18.45 -3.39 9.01
N PRO A 224 -19.65 -4.00 9.10
CA PRO A 224 -20.78 -3.41 9.82
C PRO A 224 -20.55 -3.26 11.33
N ARG A 225 -21.12 -2.20 11.91
CA ARG A 225 -21.01 -1.86 13.34
C ARG A 225 -22.21 -2.36 14.13
N ASN A 226 -21.94 -2.92 15.31
CA ASN A 226 -22.94 -3.34 16.30
C ASN A 226 -23.20 -2.21 17.33
N PRO A 227 -24.45 -1.81 17.64
CA PRO A 227 -24.75 -0.71 18.57
C PRO A 227 -25.14 -1.16 20.00
N ALA A 228 -24.70 -0.38 21.01
CA ALA A 228 -25.08 -0.43 22.45
C ALA A 228 -24.70 -1.71 23.23
N ALA A 229 -24.44 -1.72 24.55
CA ALA A 229 -24.22 -0.71 25.63
C ALA A 229 -23.75 -1.50 26.90
N SER A 230 -23.25 -0.98 28.02
CA SER A 230 -22.69 0.30 28.55
C SER A 230 -22.11 0.00 29.95
N GLY A 231 -21.22 0.75 30.61
CA GLY A 231 -20.56 2.04 30.35
C GLY A 231 -19.14 2.02 30.97
N GLY A 232 -18.40 3.12 31.21
CA GLY A 232 -18.79 4.52 31.44
C GLY A 232 -18.79 4.83 32.95
N ALA A 233 -18.07 5.84 33.46
CA ALA A 233 -17.12 6.77 32.86
C ALA A 233 -16.25 7.45 33.96
N LEU A 234 -15.18 8.18 33.57
CA LEU A 234 -14.83 9.56 33.99
C LEU A 234 -13.36 9.91 33.63
N ALA A 235 -13.12 11.19 33.30
CA ALA A 235 -11.79 11.82 33.11
C ALA A 235 -11.57 12.86 34.26
N PRO A 236 -10.70 13.92 34.27
CA PRO A 236 -10.25 14.75 33.11
C PRO A 236 -8.84 15.47 33.18
N VAL A 237 -8.40 16.09 32.06
CA VAL A 237 -7.37 17.19 31.84
C VAL A 237 -5.99 17.17 32.59
N ALA A 238 -4.94 17.94 32.28
CA ALA A 238 -4.54 18.91 31.23
C ALA A 238 -2.99 18.83 31.08
N ALA A 239 -2.33 18.91 29.91
CA ALA A 239 -2.04 20.06 29.02
C ALA A 239 -0.56 20.53 29.05
N THR A 240 -0.03 20.86 27.86
CA THR A 240 1.15 21.72 27.56
C THR A 240 2.49 21.54 28.30
N MET A 241 3.55 21.20 27.55
CA MET A 241 4.59 22.19 27.20
C MET A 241 5.58 21.64 26.14
N GLU A 242 6.02 22.52 25.23
CA GLU A 242 7.12 22.27 24.28
C GLU A 242 7.92 23.56 24.11
N HIS A 243 9.18 23.60 24.56
CA HIS A 243 10.30 24.45 24.05
C HIS A 243 11.54 24.37 24.96
N VAL A 244 12.70 23.98 24.40
CA VAL A 244 14.03 24.36 24.92
C VAL A 244 15.01 24.50 23.74
N MET A 245 15.50 25.71 23.51
CA MET A 245 16.83 26.14 23.02
C MET A 245 16.79 27.68 22.91
N PRO A 246 17.89 28.45 23.07
CA PRO A 246 19.28 28.09 22.68
C PRO A 246 20.40 28.40 23.70
N ASP A 247 21.63 28.19 23.20
CA ASP A 247 23.01 28.51 23.69
C ASP A 247 23.22 30.03 24.06
N PRO A 248 24.36 30.55 24.64
CA PRO A 248 25.72 29.97 24.64
C PRO A 248 26.69 30.26 25.83
N THR A 249 27.98 29.90 25.63
CA THR A 249 29.25 30.42 26.26
C THR A 249 29.77 29.91 27.64
N ASN A 250 30.64 28.90 27.59
CA ASN A 250 32.09 28.88 27.96
C ASN A 250 32.72 30.11 28.71
N PRO A 251 33.84 29.98 29.48
CA PRO A 251 34.11 29.15 30.68
C PRO A 251 34.92 29.90 31.79
N THR A 252 35.60 29.14 32.68
CA THR A 252 36.76 29.49 33.57
C THR A 252 36.46 29.92 35.03
N ALA A 253 37.43 29.66 35.92
CA ALA A 253 37.50 29.99 37.35
C ALA A 253 38.80 30.83 37.61
N PRO A 254 39.32 31.07 38.85
CA PRO A 254 38.83 30.75 40.21
C PRO A 254 39.05 31.90 41.26
N VAL A 255 38.82 31.59 42.56
CA VAL A 255 39.31 32.25 43.80
C VAL A 255 38.85 33.69 44.14
N GLN A 256 38.18 33.88 45.29
CA GLN A 256 38.70 34.61 46.49
C GLN A 256 37.61 34.84 47.55
N THR A 257 37.99 34.75 48.83
CA THR A 257 37.19 35.11 50.02
C THR A 257 37.80 36.32 50.74
N PRO A 258 36.97 37.09 51.47
CA PRO A 258 37.35 37.39 52.86
C PRO A 258 36.21 37.23 53.89
N VAL A 259 36.63 37.15 55.15
CA VAL A 259 35.87 37.04 56.42
C VAL A 259 35.88 38.46 57.07
N PRO A 260 34.94 38.96 57.92
CA PRO A 260 34.46 38.40 59.22
C PRO A 260 32.94 38.61 59.47
N THR A 261 32.28 38.33 60.62
CA THR A 261 32.69 38.31 62.05
C THR A 261 31.90 37.29 62.89
N GLN A 262 32.45 36.92 64.05
CA GLN A 262 31.96 35.91 64.99
C GLN A 262 30.82 36.37 65.92
N ILE A 263 30.05 35.40 66.43
CA ILE A 263 29.49 35.42 67.79
C ILE A 263 29.83 34.09 68.45
N GLN A 264 30.36 34.10 69.68
CA GLN A 264 30.54 32.90 70.51
C GLN A 264 29.43 32.80 71.57
N THR A 265 28.95 31.59 71.80
CA THR A 265 28.10 31.21 72.95
C THR A 265 28.57 29.85 73.50
N PRO A 266 28.33 29.54 74.80
CA PRO A 266 29.24 28.69 75.58
C PRO A 266 29.03 27.17 75.46
N GLN A 267 30.06 26.44 75.88
CA GLN A 267 30.14 24.97 75.88
C GLN A 267 29.26 24.33 76.98
N PRO A 268 28.34 23.39 76.64
CA PRO A 268 27.59 22.59 77.62
C PRO A 268 28.47 21.53 78.34
N PRO A 269 27.99 20.93 79.45
CA PRO A 269 28.78 20.07 80.31
C PRO A 269 28.97 18.63 79.79
N ALA A 270 29.86 17.88 80.44
CA ALA A 270 30.05 16.44 80.20
C ALA A 270 28.74 15.65 80.47
N PRO A 271 28.42 14.64 79.64
CA PRO A 271 27.14 13.93 79.73
C PRO A 271 27.05 13.00 80.94
N ASP A 272 25.85 12.91 81.52
CA ASP A 272 25.51 11.97 82.59
C ASP A 272 25.59 10.51 82.10
N PRO A 273 26.40 9.64 82.74
CA PRO A 273 26.51 8.24 82.34
C PRO A 273 25.19 7.46 82.46
N GLN A 274 24.26 7.83 83.35
CA GLN A 274 22.95 7.15 83.44
C GLN A 274 22.07 7.50 82.24
N ALA A 275 22.05 8.77 81.82
CA ALA A 275 21.36 9.20 80.61
C ALA A 275 21.91 8.52 79.34
N ALA A 276 23.24 8.37 79.24
CA ALA A 276 23.88 7.64 78.14
C ALA A 276 23.47 6.15 78.09
N ILE A 277 23.41 5.47 79.24
CA ILE A 277 22.98 4.07 79.33
C ILE A 277 21.49 3.90 78.97
N MET A 278 20.64 4.86 79.31
CA MET A 278 19.23 4.86 78.89
C MET A 278 19.07 5.12 77.38
N ALA A 279 19.82 6.06 76.82
CA ALA A 279 19.81 6.34 75.38
C ALA A 279 20.26 5.10 74.57
N GLU A 280 21.32 4.42 75.01
CA GLU A 280 21.82 3.21 74.34
C GLU A 280 20.84 2.04 74.44
N ARG A 281 20.21 1.83 75.60
CA ARG A 281 19.13 0.82 75.73
C ARG A 281 17.97 1.10 74.78
N ASN A 282 17.56 2.37 74.66
CA ASN A 282 16.51 2.77 73.72
C ASN A 282 16.94 2.54 72.26
N ARG A 283 18.19 2.84 71.88
CA ARG A 283 18.75 2.54 70.55
C ARG A 283 18.64 1.04 70.24
N VAL A 284 19.14 0.19 71.14
CA VAL A 284 19.13 -1.27 70.98
C VAL A 284 17.70 -1.81 70.86
N THR A 285 16.79 -1.42 71.74
CA THR A 285 15.37 -1.84 71.67
C THR A 285 14.70 -1.38 70.37
N MET A 286 14.98 -0.16 69.90
CA MET A 286 14.40 0.37 68.65
C MET A 286 14.90 -0.42 67.43
N ILE A 287 16.21 -0.68 67.34
CA ILE A 287 16.82 -1.49 66.26
C ILE A 287 16.26 -2.92 66.26
N GLN A 288 16.14 -3.56 67.43
CA GLN A 288 15.53 -4.89 67.56
C GLN A 288 14.06 -4.89 67.13
N SER A 289 13.28 -3.85 67.48
CA SER A 289 11.87 -3.75 67.08
C SER A 289 11.70 -3.58 65.56
N MET A 290 12.60 -2.83 64.90
CA MET A 290 12.61 -2.65 63.45
C MET A 290 13.05 -3.91 62.70
N ALA A 291 14.01 -4.66 63.24
CA ALA A 291 14.50 -5.88 62.61
C ALA A 291 13.47 -7.02 62.64
N ARG A 292 12.71 -7.13 63.73
CA ARG A 292 11.84 -8.26 64.04
C ARG A 292 10.96 -8.76 62.87
N PRO A 293 10.15 -7.94 62.17
CA PRO A 293 9.33 -8.43 61.05
C PRO A 293 10.14 -9.01 59.88
N PHE A 294 11.41 -8.63 59.72
CA PHE A 294 12.29 -9.17 58.68
C PHE A 294 13.01 -10.45 59.13
N VAL A 295 13.24 -10.63 60.43
CA VAL A 295 13.72 -11.89 61.02
C VAL A 295 12.61 -12.93 61.03
N ASP A 296 11.39 -12.55 61.46
CA ASP A 296 10.19 -13.41 61.41
C ASP A 296 9.87 -13.85 59.96
N ALA A 297 10.18 -13.01 58.97
CA ALA A 297 10.06 -13.33 57.54
C ALA A 297 11.28 -14.07 56.94
N GLY A 298 12.28 -14.44 57.74
CA GLY A 298 13.48 -15.18 57.31
C GLY A 298 14.44 -14.41 56.39
N ARG A 299 14.29 -13.08 56.26
CA ARG A 299 15.13 -12.23 55.39
C ARG A 299 16.39 -11.70 56.10
N LEU A 300 16.32 -11.58 57.42
CA LEU A 300 17.45 -11.28 58.30
C LEU A 300 17.60 -12.38 59.36
N THR A 301 18.79 -12.48 59.95
CA THR A 301 19.08 -13.39 61.07
C THR A 301 19.45 -12.59 62.31
N ASP A 302 19.25 -13.15 63.51
CA ASP A 302 19.62 -12.50 64.77
C ASP A 302 21.12 -12.11 64.83
N ALA A 303 21.98 -12.82 64.10
CA ALA A 303 23.40 -12.48 63.97
C ALA A 303 23.63 -11.16 63.23
N ASP A 304 22.86 -10.89 62.17
CA ASP A 304 22.94 -9.63 61.41
C ASP A 304 22.47 -8.44 62.26
N VAL A 305 21.39 -8.63 63.01
CA VAL A 305 20.84 -7.64 63.95
C VAL A 305 21.83 -7.36 65.08
N THR A 306 22.47 -8.41 65.61
CA THR A 306 23.50 -8.30 66.65
C THR A 306 24.75 -7.56 66.13
N ALA A 307 25.15 -7.78 64.88
CA ALA A 307 26.24 -7.04 64.25
C ALA A 307 25.93 -5.53 64.12
N LEU A 308 24.70 -5.18 63.71
CA LEU A 308 24.21 -3.79 63.60
C LEU A 308 23.93 -3.10 64.95
N ILE A 309 23.83 -3.88 66.03
CA ILE A 309 23.86 -3.35 67.39
C ILE A 309 25.30 -3.04 67.79
N ASN A 310 26.22 -3.98 67.57
CA ASN A 310 27.62 -3.90 68.00
C ASN A 310 28.46 -2.89 67.20
N ASP A 311 28.10 -2.57 65.96
CA ASP A 311 28.81 -1.57 65.14
C ASP A 311 28.45 -0.11 65.48
N GLY A 312 27.51 0.11 66.41
CA GLY A 312 27.08 1.44 66.85
C GLY A 312 26.11 2.17 65.91
N THR A 313 25.57 1.51 64.88
CA THR A 313 24.59 2.10 63.94
C THR A 313 23.46 2.83 64.68
N ALA A 314 23.21 4.09 64.31
CA ALA A 314 22.11 4.88 64.87
C ALA A 314 20.73 4.31 64.42
N ALA A 315 19.72 4.42 65.29
CA ALA A 315 18.44 3.70 65.12
C ALA A 315 17.61 4.19 63.92
N ASP A 316 17.82 5.42 63.46
CA ASP A 316 17.30 5.99 62.22
C ASP A 316 17.94 5.34 60.97
N MET A 317 19.25 5.13 61.00
CA MET A 317 20.01 4.52 59.89
C MET A 317 19.85 3.01 59.78
N ALA A 318 19.38 2.33 60.83
CA ALA A 318 19.20 0.88 60.88
C ALA A 318 18.33 0.34 59.73
N GLY A 319 17.24 1.03 59.37
CA GLY A 319 16.36 0.63 58.26
C GLY A 319 17.09 0.54 56.91
N SER A 320 17.95 1.50 56.60
CA SER A 320 18.74 1.49 55.35
C SER A 320 19.82 0.40 55.36
N ARG A 321 20.40 0.09 56.53
CA ARG A 321 21.38 -0.99 56.71
C ARG A 321 20.72 -2.36 56.53
N PHE A 322 19.53 -2.58 57.11
CA PHE A 322 18.74 -3.80 56.92
C PHE A 322 18.40 -4.03 55.44
N MET A 323 17.99 -2.99 54.70
CA MET A 323 17.74 -3.08 53.27
C MET A 323 18.99 -3.47 52.47
N ALA A 324 20.16 -2.92 52.82
CA ALA A 324 21.43 -3.29 52.18
C ALA A 324 21.82 -4.76 52.44
N THR A 325 21.67 -5.25 53.67
CA THR A 325 21.94 -6.66 54.03
C THR A 325 20.95 -7.62 53.34
N MET A 326 19.68 -7.26 53.21
CA MET A 326 18.70 -8.05 52.46
C MET A 326 19.01 -8.06 50.96
N ALA A 327 19.35 -6.93 50.36
CA ALA A 327 19.72 -6.84 48.94
C ALA A 327 20.98 -7.67 48.59
N GLN A 328 21.94 -7.78 49.51
CA GLN A 328 23.11 -8.66 49.35
C GLN A 328 22.77 -10.17 49.42
N ARG A 329 21.55 -10.54 49.83
CA ARG A 329 21.06 -11.92 49.89
C ARG A 329 19.98 -12.25 48.86
N GLU A 330 19.48 -11.28 48.09
CA GLU A 330 18.62 -11.60 46.96
C GLU A 330 19.45 -12.31 45.87
N PRO A 331 19.06 -13.51 45.41
CA PRO A 331 19.75 -14.18 44.33
C PRO A 331 19.58 -13.35 43.06
N ALA A 332 20.68 -13.03 42.38
CA ALA A 332 20.66 -12.22 41.17
C ALA A 332 19.65 -12.80 40.16
N PRO A 333 18.75 -11.98 39.58
CA PRO A 333 17.68 -12.48 38.72
C PRO A 333 18.29 -13.14 37.48
N GLY A 334 18.09 -14.46 37.37
CA GLY A 334 18.37 -15.19 36.15
C GLY A 334 17.58 -14.61 34.96
N PRO A 335 18.02 -14.85 33.71
CA PRO A 335 17.40 -14.26 32.53
C PRO A 335 15.89 -14.52 32.53
N MET A 336 15.12 -13.44 32.60
CA MET A 336 13.68 -13.49 32.77
C MET A 336 13.04 -14.17 31.56
N ARG A 337 12.67 -15.44 31.72
CA ARG A 337 11.78 -16.13 30.78
C ARG A 337 10.41 -15.47 30.86
N VAL A 338 10.18 -14.51 29.97
CA VAL A 338 8.88 -13.86 29.77
C VAL A 338 7.92 -14.88 29.17
N THR A 339 7.28 -15.66 30.04
CA THR A 339 6.11 -16.45 29.67
C THR A 339 4.94 -15.47 29.49
N GLU A 340 4.73 -14.98 28.27
CA GLU A 340 3.63 -14.06 27.91
C GLU A 340 2.25 -14.72 28.13
N ARG A 341 1.77 -14.69 29.38
CA ARG A 341 0.36 -14.97 29.70
C ARG A 341 -0.51 -13.84 29.15
N GLY A 342 -0.85 -13.93 27.87
CA GLY A 342 -1.70 -12.96 27.18
C GLY A 342 -1.87 -13.18 25.68
N ARG A 343 -0.97 -13.93 25.02
CA ARG A 343 -1.14 -14.34 23.61
C ARG A 343 -1.85 -15.69 23.51
N ASP A 344 -2.66 -15.84 22.48
CA ASP A 344 -3.23 -17.15 22.11
C ASP A 344 -2.12 -18.09 21.64
N GLU A 345 -2.30 -19.39 21.86
CA GLU A 345 -1.37 -20.40 21.41
C GLU A 345 -1.34 -20.45 19.87
N THR A 346 -2.51 -20.35 19.22
CA THR A 346 -2.63 -20.37 17.75
C THR A 346 -1.84 -19.24 17.10
N GLU A 347 -1.89 -18.04 17.69
CA GLU A 347 -1.11 -16.87 17.25
C GLU A 347 0.37 -17.03 17.58
N THR A 348 0.72 -17.55 18.77
CA THR A 348 2.12 -17.78 19.16
C THR A 348 2.80 -18.78 18.22
N ARG A 349 2.11 -19.86 17.81
CA ARG A 349 2.59 -20.79 16.78
C ARG A 349 2.72 -20.11 15.41
N ARG A 350 1.73 -19.28 15.01
CA ARG A 350 1.74 -18.51 13.74
C ARG A 350 2.96 -17.59 13.65
N LEU A 351 3.19 -16.77 14.68
CA LEU A 351 4.34 -15.86 14.78
C LEU A 351 5.67 -16.61 14.87
N GLY A 352 5.69 -17.77 15.54
CA GLY A 352 6.85 -18.66 15.60
C GLY A 352 7.29 -19.10 14.20
N MET A 353 6.37 -19.69 13.41
CA MET A 353 6.63 -20.12 12.03
C MET A 353 7.01 -18.95 11.11
N GLU A 354 6.25 -17.84 11.17
CA GLU A 354 6.51 -16.64 10.37
C GLU A 354 7.92 -16.10 10.62
N GLY A 355 8.31 -16.00 11.90
CA GLY A 355 9.65 -15.60 12.30
C GLY A 355 10.75 -16.60 11.90
N ALA A 356 10.44 -17.90 11.83
CA ALA A 356 11.38 -18.92 11.37
C ALA A 356 11.65 -18.79 9.86
N LEU A 357 10.61 -18.61 9.05
CA LEU A 357 10.74 -18.34 7.62
C LEU A 357 11.53 -17.05 7.36
N VAL A 358 11.21 -15.96 8.08
CA VAL A 358 11.95 -14.69 7.98
C VAL A 358 13.42 -14.87 8.38
N ALA A 359 13.72 -15.61 9.45
CA ALA A 359 15.09 -15.88 9.90
C ALA A 359 15.88 -16.69 8.85
N ARG A 360 15.31 -17.79 8.33
CA ARG A 360 15.90 -18.62 7.27
C ARG A 360 16.21 -17.81 6.00
N LEU A 361 15.27 -16.95 5.58
CA LEU A 361 15.41 -16.08 4.41
C LEU A 361 16.46 -14.95 4.58
N THR A 362 16.40 -14.24 5.71
CA THR A 362 17.27 -13.08 5.97
C THR A 362 18.68 -13.49 6.38
N ARG A 363 18.83 -14.71 6.96
CA ARG A 363 19.97 -15.19 7.75
C ARG A 363 20.18 -14.41 9.05
N ALA A 364 19.08 -13.94 9.65
CA ALA A 364 19.08 -13.34 10.99
C ALA A 364 18.90 -14.41 12.08
N GLU A 365 19.30 -14.09 13.30
CA GLU A 365 19.07 -14.94 14.48
C GLU A 365 17.55 -15.12 14.74
N PRO A 366 17.04 -16.36 14.84
CA PRO A 366 15.64 -16.62 15.14
C PRO A 366 15.31 -16.33 16.61
N ALA A 367 14.17 -15.66 16.83
CA ALA A 367 13.57 -15.50 18.16
C ALA A 367 13.23 -16.86 18.79
N ASP A 368 13.19 -16.93 20.12
CA ASP A 368 13.02 -18.22 20.85
C ASP A 368 11.77 -19.01 20.43
N VAL A 369 10.65 -18.33 20.18
CA VAL A 369 9.40 -18.96 19.70
C VAL A 369 9.50 -19.52 18.26
N SER A 370 10.47 -19.04 17.48
CA SER A 370 10.73 -19.46 16.09
C SER A 370 11.74 -20.59 15.99
N ARG A 371 12.65 -20.75 16.97
CA ARG A 371 13.72 -21.77 16.95
C ARG A 371 13.20 -23.19 16.71
N GLN A 372 12.07 -23.54 17.34
CA GLN A 372 11.40 -24.84 17.17
C GLN A 372 10.84 -25.12 15.76
N TYR A 373 10.70 -24.10 14.91
CA TYR A 373 10.16 -24.20 13.55
C TYR A 373 11.24 -23.98 12.46
N MET A 374 12.51 -23.83 12.84
CA MET A 374 13.61 -23.58 11.88
C MET A 374 13.89 -24.75 10.94
N ASP A 375 13.62 -25.97 11.39
CA ASP A 375 13.84 -27.21 10.63
C ASP A 375 12.60 -27.69 9.86
N PHE A 376 11.45 -26.99 9.98
CA PHE A 376 10.22 -27.38 9.30
C PHE A 376 10.25 -26.99 7.82
N SER A 377 9.96 -27.93 6.92
CA SER A 377 9.67 -27.63 5.51
C SER A 377 8.31 -26.95 5.35
N ILE A 378 8.09 -26.35 4.17
CA ILE A 378 6.82 -25.69 3.79
C ILE A 378 5.60 -26.61 3.99
N VAL A 379 5.76 -27.92 3.71
CA VAL A 379 4.72 -28.95 3.91
C VAL A 379 4.46 -29.25 5.39
N GLU A 380 5.47 -29.15 6.25
CA GLU A 380 5.34 -29.41 7.69
C GLU A 380 4.71 -28.22 8.42
N MET A 381 5.01 -26.99 8.01
CA MET A 381 4.26 -25.80 8.45
C MET A 381 2.80 -25.85 7.98
N ALA A 382 2.54 -26.29 6.74
CA ALA A 382 1.18 -26.49 6.23
C ALA A 382 0.40 -27.55 7.03
N ALA A 383 1.01 -28.69 7.34
CA ALA A 383 0.39 -29.74 8.17
C ALA A 383 0.07 -29.26 9.59
N GLU A 384 1.00 -28.55 10.24
CA GLU A 384 0.79 -28.01 11.59
C GLU A 384 -0.32 -26.94 11.61
N ARG A 385 -0.45 -26.09 10.56
CA ARG A 385 -1.61 -25.18 10.41
C ARG A 385 -2.94 -25.92 10.15
N LEU A 386 -2.90 -27.10 9.55
CA LEU A 386 -4.06 -28.01 9.42
C LEU A 386 -4.28 -28.91 10.65
N GLY A 387 -3.49 -28.76 11.73
CA GLY A 387 -3.56 -29.62 12.92
C GLY A 387 -3.16 -31.08 12.70
N GLN A 388 -2.49 -31.41 11.58
CA GLN A 388 -2.07 -32.77 11.27
C GLN A 388 -0.79 -33.16 12.02
N ARG A 389 -0.92 -34.13 12.93
CA ARG A 389 0.14 -34.58 13.85
C ARG A 389 1.38 -35.21 13.18
N ARG A 390 1.33 -35.52 11.88
CA ARG A 390 2.46 -35.98 11.04
C ARG A 390 2.20 -35.65 9.57
N VAL A 391 3.24 -35.24 8.84
CA VAL A 391 3.19 -35.18 7.38
C VAL A 391 3.25 -36.59 6.77
N PRO A 392 2.43 -36.90 5.74
CA PRO A 392 2.55 -38.17 5.02
C PRO A 392 3.90 -38.34 4.31
N GLY A 393 4.49 -39.53 4.42
CA GLY A 393 5.80 -39.82 3.80
C GLY A 393 5.79 -40.02 2.28
N HIS A 394 4.62 -40.06 1.64
CA HIS A 394 4.47 -40.27 0.19
C HIS A 394 3.99 -39.00 -0.51
N PHE A 395 4.43 -38.79 -1.76
CA PHE A 395 4.19 -37.58 -2.55
C PHE A 395 2.72 -37.13 -2.54
N ALA A 396 1.79 -38.03 -2.86
CA ALA A 396 0.36 -37.71 -2.93
C ALA A 396 -0.24 -37.22 -1.59
N GLY A 397 0.32 -37.62 -0.45
CA GLY A 397 -0.12 -37.11 0.86
C GLY A 397 0.51 -35.77 1.23
N ARG A 398 1.75 -35.50 0.81
CA ARG A 398 2.36 -34.15 0.89
C ARG A 398 1.62 -33.15 0.00
N GLU A 399 1.22 -33.59 -1.19
CA GLU A 399 0.37 -32.84 -2.11
C GLU A 399 -1.00 -32.53 -1.50
N GLU A 400 -1.68 -33.53 -0.93
CA GLU A 400 -2.99 -33.33 -0.29
C GLU A 400 -2.93 -32.37 0.90
N VAL A 401 -1.87 -32.44 1.72
CA VAL A 401 -1.61 -31.46 2.80
C VAL A 401 -1.49 -30.04 2.25
N LEU A 402 -0.67 -29.82 1.21
CA LEU A 402 -0.54 -28.47 0.62
C LEU A 402 -1.84 -28.01 -0.03
N ARG A 403 -2.53 -28.89 -0.78
CA ARG A 403 -3.81 -28.60 -1.44
C ARG A 403 -4.85 -28.16 -0.41
N MET A 404 -4.99 -28.90 0.69
CA MET A 404 -5.88 -28.53 1.79
C MET A 404 -5.42 -27.24 2.48
N ALA A 405 -4.12 -26.99 2.63
CA ALA A 405 -3.62 -25.76 3.27
C ALA A 405 -3.80 -24.50 2.42
N PHE A 406 -3.90 -24.61 1.09
CA PHE A 406 -4.17 -23.48 0.20
C PHE A 406 -5.67 -23.22 -0.06
N HIS A 407 -6.54 -24.24 -0.06
CA HIS A 407 -7.97 -24.07 -0.38
C HIS A 407 -8.94 -24.17 0.83
N SER A 408 -8.46 -24.41 2.05
CA SER A 408 -9.27 -24.37 3.27
C SER A 408 -9.15 -23.02 4.00
N THR A 409 -9.90 -22.82 5.08
CA THR A 409 -9.81 -21.67 5.99
C THR A 409 -8.54 -21.70 6.87
N SER A 410 -7.40 -22.05 6.29
CA SER A 410 -6.10 -22.12 6.95
C SER A 410 -5.36 -20.80 6.79
N ASP A 411 -4.77 -20.27 7.86
CA ASP A 411 -3.93 -19.07 7.80
C ASP A 411 -2.59 -19.29 7.08
N PHE A 412 -2.33 -20.51 6.57
CA PHE A 412 -1.05 -20.87 5.95
C PHE A 412 -0.63 -19.98 4.77
N PRO A 413 -1.51 -19.61 3.80
CA PRO A 413 -1.12 -18.71 2.72
C PRO A 413 -0.79 -17.31 3.24
N ALA A 414 -1.58 -16.79 4.20
CA ALA A 414 -1.34 -15.49 4.82
C ALA A 414 -0.04 -15.47 5.65
N LEU A 415 0.29 -16.56 6.35
CA LEU A 415 1.55 -16.73 7.07
C LEU A 415 2.74 -16.68 6.10
N LEU A 416 2.64 -17.42 4.99
CA LEU A 416 3.68 -17.51 3.97
C LEU A 416 3.88 -16.16 3.25
N GLU A 417 2.77 -15.47 2.90
CA GLU A 417 2.80 -14.12 2.32
C GLU A 417 3.40 -13.08 3.28
N ASN A 418 3.00 -13.06 4.55
CA ASN A 418 3.56 -12.13 5.54
C ASN A 418 5.06 -12.35 5.75
N ALA A 419 5.51 -13.61 5.83
CA ALA A 419 6.94 -13.93 5.95
C ALA A 419 7.75 -13.46 4.74
N MET A 420 7.23 -13.69 3.52
CA MET A 420 7.85 -13.17 2.29
C MET A 420 7.87 -11.64 2.26
N ASN A 421 6.76 -10.97 2.57
CA ASN A 421 6.66 -9.51 2.54
C ASN A 421 7.61 -8.85 3.55
N ARG A 422 7.73 -9.39 4.77
CA ARG A 422 8.71 -8.92 5.75
C ARG A 422 10.15 -9.09 5.28
N SER A 423 10.49 -10.23 4.66
CA SER A 423 11.84 -10.46 4.13
C SER A 423 12.15 -9.58 2.90
N LEU A 424 11.18 -9.43 1.99
CA LEU A 424 11.26 -8.57 0.81
C LEU A 424 11.50 -7.11 1.21
N ALA A 425 10.70 -6.57 2.14
CA ALA A 425 10.87 -5.22 2.67
C ALA A 425 12.23 -5.04 3.35
N ALA A 426 12.70 -6.02 4.14
CA ALA A 426 14.02 -5.97 4.76
C ALA A 426 15.17 -5.97 3.73
N ARG A 427 15.10 -6.76 2.66
CA ARG A 427 16.07 -6.75 1.55
C ARG A 427 16.02 -5.44 0.77
N TYR A 428 14.83 -4.94 0.49
CA TYR A 428 14.63 -3.67 -0.22
C TYR A 428 15.14 -2.46 0.57
N ALA A 429 14.97 -2.44 1.90
CA ALA A 429 15.53 -1.41 2.78
C ALA A 429 17.07 -1.47 2.89
N GLN A 430 17.67 -2.65 2.77
CA GLN A 430 19.14 -2.82 2.67
C GLN A 430 19.69 -2.31 1.32
N ALA A 431 18.87 -2.27 0.27
CA ALA A 431 19.30 -1.78 -1.04
C ALA A 431 19.33 -0.25 -1.08
N GLN A 432 20.51 0.30 -1.38
CA GLN A 432 20.76 1.74 -1.54
C GLN A 432 21.05 2.05 -3.02
N PRO A 433 20.00 2.13 -3.87
CA PRO A 433 20.17 2.45 -5.29
C PRO A 433 20.62 3.91 -5.48
N THR A 434 21.43 4.14 -6.52
CA THR A 434 22.27 5.34 -6.59
C THR A 434 21.48 6.63 -6.84
N TYR A 435 20.34 6.53 -7.52
CA TYR A 435 19.48 7.67 -7.81
C TYR A 435 18.98 8.42 -6.56
N ARG A 436 18.84 7.73 -5.42
CA ARG A 436 18.41 8.34 -4.14
C ARG A 436 19.41 9.39 -3.62
N ARG A 437 20.64 9.44 -4.14
CA ARG A 437 21.65 10.46 -3.83
C ARG A 437 21.55 11.73 -4.70
N ILE A 438 20.75 11.72 -5.76
CA ILE A 438 20.68 12.80 -6.78
C ILE A 438 19.26 13.29 -7.08
N ALA A 439 18.25 12.74 -6.40
CA ALA A 439 16.84 13.06 -6.63
C ALA A 439 16.06 13.10 -5.31
N ARG A 440 15.16 14.08 -5.18
CA ARG A 440 14.33 14.29 -3.99
C ARG A 440 13.28 13.19 -3.84
N GLN A 441 13.06 12.70 -2.63
CA GLN A 441 11.95 11.80 -2.34
C GLN A 441 10.62 12.57 -2.23
N ARG A 442 9.56 12.02 -2.81
CA ARG A 442 8.16 12.45 -2.71
C ARG A 442 7.28 11.26 -2.34
N THR A 443 6.13 11.53 -1.72
CA THR A 443 5.02 10.57 -1.61
C THR A 443 3.95 10.97 -2.63
N TYR A 444 3.49 10.01 -3.45
CA TYR A 444 2.38 10.20 -4.38
C TYR A 444 1.07 9.75 -3.72
N VAL A 445 -0.02 10.51 -3.87
CA VAL A 445 -1.31 10.17 -3.21
C VAL A 445 -2.23 9.35 -4.12
N ASP A 446 -2.03 9.41 -5.43
CA ASP A 446 -2.74 8.60 -6.43
C ASP A 446 -1.89 8.40 -7.71
N PHE A 447 -2.48 7.86 -8.78
CA PHE A 447 -1.82 7.58 -10.07
C PHE A 447 -1.94 8.70 -11.13
N ARG A 448 -2.46 9.89 -10.78
CA ARG A 448 -2.62 11.03 -11.71
C ARG A 448 -1.32 11.82 -11.86
N ASP A 449 -1.30 12.77 -12.79
CA ASP A 449 -0.21 13.74 -12.93
C ASP A 449 -0.12 14.61 -11.68
N HIS A 450 0.91 14.39 -10.85
CA HIS A 450 1.22 15.24 -9.71
C HIS A 450 2.01 16.45 -10.20
N THR A 451 1.49 17.65 -9.93
CA THR A 451 2.23 18.88 -10.24
C THR A 451 3.23 19.18 -9.13
N THR A 452 4.45 19.54 -9.50
CA THR A 452 5.42 20.22 -8.65
C THR A 452 5.37 21.69 -9.00
N VAL A 453 4.75 22.49 -8.13
CA VAL A 453 4.79 23.95 -8.26
C VAL A 453 6.05 24.45 -7.58
N ARG A 454 6.91 25.19 -8.30
CA ARG A 454 7.97 25.99 -7.71
C ARG A 454 7.52 27.45 -7.77
N VAL A 455 7.26 28.04 -6.61
CA VAL A 455 7.03 29.49 -6.48
C VAL A 455 8.37 30.19 -6.68
N GLY A 456 8.34 31.36 -7.32
CA GLY A 456 9.48 32.25 -7.48
C GLY A 456 10.00 32.86 -6.18
N ASP A 457 10.96 33.76 -6.30
CA ASP A 457 11.62 34.38 -5.16
C ASP A 457 10.70 35.42 -4.49
N PHE A 458 11.01 35.81 -3.24
CA PHE A 458 10.32 36.94 -2.63
C PHE A 458 10.80 38.26 -3.28
N PRO A 459 9.89 39.14 -3.73
CA PRO A 459 10.28 40.38 -4.42
C PRO A 459 11.23 41.28 -3.62
N ASP A 460 12.28 41.77 -4.27
CA ASP A 460 13.34 42.59 -3.67
C ASP A 460 12.82 43.82 -2.91
N LEU A 461 13.38 44.06 -1.72
CA LEU A 461 13.03 45.18 -0.85
C LEU A 461 13.22 46.53 -1.55
N GLN A 462 12.11 47.12 -1.96
CA GLN A 462 12.08 48.43 -2.60
C GLN A 462 12.32 49.54 -1.56
N PRO A 463 13.12 50.58 -1.88
CA PRO A 463 13.30 51.71 -0.98
C PRO A 463 11.98 52.47 -0.80
N VAL A 464 11.49 52.51 0.43
CA VAL A 464 10.27 53.22 0.81
C VAL A 464 10.55 54.72 0.84
N SER A 465 9.69 55.53 0.22
CA SER A 465 9.82 56.99 0.27
C SER A 465 9.59 57.50 1.69
N PRO A 466 10.51 58.28 2.28
CA PRO A 466 10.37 58.79 3.65
C PRO A 466 9.20 59.78 3.82
N GLU A 467 8.63 60.28 2.73
CA GLU A 467 7.53 61.25 2.73
C GLU A 467 6.15 60.62 2.51
N ALA A 468 6.10 59.42 1.91
CA ALA A 468 4.85 58.77 1.51
C ALA A 468 4.60 57.41 2.19
N GLY A 469 5.64 56.71 2.66
CA GLY A 469 5.51 55.44 3.39
C GLY A 469 4.98 54.24 2.59
N GLU A 470 4.71 54.39 1.29
CA GLU A 470 4.06 53.37 0.47
C GLU A 470 4.97 52.16 0.22
N LEU A 471 4.49 50.98 0.63
CA LEU A 471 5.08 49.69 0.31
C LEU A 471 4.60 49.24 -1.09
N LYS A 472 5.52 49.14 -2.05
CA LYS A 472 5.20 48.62 -3.39
C LYS A 472 4.82 47.14 -3.30
N ALA A 473 3.66 46.77 -3.83
CA ALA A 473 3.28 45.38 -4.00
C ALA A 473 4.17 44.69 -5.05
N GLY A 474 4.66 43.50 -4.72
CA GLY A 474 5.37 42.61 -5.65
C GLY A 474 4.52 41.40 -6.04
N SER A 475 4.97 40.66 -7.06
CA SER A 475 4.30 39.48 -7.62
C SER A 475 5.24 38.29 -7.63
N PHE A 476 4.72 37.10 -7.33
CA PHE A 476 5.46 35.83 -7.48
C PHE A 476 5.28 35.26 -8.89
N SER A 477 6.33 34.63 -9.42
CA SER A 477 6.22 33.71 -10.56
C SER A 477 5.92 32.28 -10.09
N GLU A 478 5.51 31.40 -11.00
CA GLU A 478 5.29 29.97 -10.73
C GLU A 478 5.79 29.10 -11.90
N SER A 479 6.63 28.10 -11.61
CA SER A 479 6.93 26.98 -12.49
C SER A 479 6.07 25.77 -12.12
N LYS A 480 5.71 24.94 -13.10
CA LYS A 480 4.77 23.81 -12.94
C LYS A 480 5.21 22.60 -13.77
N GLU A 481 6.05 21.76 -13.16
CA GLU A 481 6.46 20.48 -13.74
C GLU A 481 5.53 19.34 -13.30
N LYS A 482 5.49 18.25 -14.06
CA LYS A 482 4.61 17.10 -13.82
C LYS A 482 5.39 15.80 -13.62
N THR A 483 5.04 15.08 -12.56
CA THR A 483 5.54 13.73 -12.25
C THR A 483 4.37 12.77 -12.02
N LYS A 484 4.61 11.46 -12.15
CA LYS A 484 3.58 10.44 -11.87
C LYS A 484 4.20 9.14 -11.40
N VAL A 485 3.43 8.42 -10.59
CA VAL A 485 3.69 7.02 -10.21
C VAL A 485 3.08 6.08 -11.24
N LEU A 486 3.74 4.95 -11.48
CA LEU A 486 3.25 3.87 -12.33
C LEU A 486 3.28 2.55 -11.54
N ALA A 487 2.22 1.77 -11.68
CA ALA A 487 2.15 0.42 -11.12
C ALA A 487 2.98 -0.54 -11.97
N TYR A 488 3.92 -1.24 -11.34
CA TYR A 488 4.71 -2.30 -11.96
C TYR A 488 4.40 -3.64 -11.31
N GLY A 489 4.09 -4.64 -12.13
CA GLY A 489 3.74 -5.98 -11.66
C GLY A 489 4.38 -7.08 -12.51
N VAL A 490 4.76 -8.18 -11.87
CA VAL A 490 5.12 -9.44 -12.55
C VAL A 490 4.50 -10.63 -11.81
N GLN A 491 3.85 -11.54 -12.53
CA GLN A 491 3.32 -12.78 -11.97
C GLN A 491 4.23 -13.97 -12.29
N VAL A 492 4.41 -14.87 -11.32
CA VAL A 492 5.07 -16.17 -11.47
C VAL A 492 4.13 -17.26 -10.96
N LEU A 493 3.95 -18.33 -11.73
CA LEU A 493 3.24 -19.52 -11.30
C LEU A 493 4.25 -20.51 -10.69
N LEU A 494 4.04 -20.92 -9.44
CA LEU A 494 4.74 -22.05 -8.86
C LEU A 494 3.87 -23.29 -9.01
N SER A 495 4.31 -24.24 -9.83
CA SER A 495 3.55 -25.49 -10.06
C SER A 495 3.50 -26.35 -8.80
N ARG A 496 2.46 -27.19 -8.67
CA ARG A 496 2.35 -28.14 -7.54
C ARG A 496 3.58 -29.01 -7.34
N GLN A 497 4.30 -29.35 -8.41
CA GLN A 497 5.52 -30.15 -8.35
C GLN A 497 6.67 -29.40 -7.69
N LEU A 498 6.82 -28.09 -7.92
CA LEU A 498 7.81 -27.27 -7.23
C LEU A 498 7.46 -27.13 -5.74
N LEU A 499 6.19 -26.86 -5.43
CA LEU A 499 5.73 -26.68 -4.04
C LEU A 499 5.87 -27.95 -3.18
N VAL A 500 5.62 -29.15 -3.73
CA VAL A 500 5.77 -30.42 -2.99
C VAL A 500 7.24 -30.83 -2.84
N ASN A 501 8.08 -30.51 -3.83
CA ASN A 501 9.49 -30.92 -3.86
C ASN A 501 10.43 -29.96 -3.12
N ASP A 502 10.08 -28.68 -2.93
CA ASP A 502 10.97 -27.72 -2.26
C ASP A 502 11.16 -28.07 -0.78
N SER A 503 12.28 -28.74 -0.53
CA SER A 503 12.71 -29.22 0.78
C SER A 503 13.89 -28.41 1.34
N LEU A 504 14.28 -27.33 0.65
CA LEU A 504 15.49 -26.54 0.93
C LEU A 504 15.26 -25.01 0.81
N ASP A 505 13.99 -24.56 0.82
CA ASP A 505 13.59 -23.16 0.66
C ASP A 505 14.10 -22.50 -0.64
N GLY A 506 14.33 -23.30 -1.69
CA GLY A 506 14.86 -22.82 -2.98
C GLY A 506 13.92 -21.82 -3.67
N ILE A 507 12.61 -22.01 -3.52
CA ILE A 507 11.58 -21.05 -3.95
C ILE A 507 11.77 -19.73 -3.19
N MET A 508 11.84 -19.82 -1.87
CA MET A 508 11.86 -18.67 -0.97
C MET A 508 13.15 -17.85 -1.18
N GLN A 509 14.29 -18.48 -1.40
CA GLN A 509 15.54 -17.80 -1.76
C GLN A 509 15.42 -17.02 -3.08
N VAL A 510 14.87 -17.62 -4.14
CA VAL A 510 14.69 -16.98 -5.47
C VAL A 510 13.69 -15.81 -5.42
N LEU A 511 12.75 -15.83 -4.48
CA LEU A 511 11.84 -14.72 -4.20
C LEU A 511 12.52 -13.64 -3.35
N ASN A 512 13.37 -13.99 -2.38
CA ASN A 512 14.06 -13.02 -1.53
C ASN A 512 15.09 -12.15 -2.29
N ASP A 513 15.77 -12.73 -3.29
CA ASP A 513 16.66 -11.99 -4.19
C ASP A 513 15.93 -10.87 -4.98
N ARG A 514 14.59 -10.89 -5.03
CA ARG A 514 13.80 -9.86 -5.72
C ARG A 514 13.82 -8.50 -5.05
N GLY A 515 14.09 -8.39 -3.74
CA GLY A 515 14.25 -7.08 -3.09
C GLY A 515 15.39 -6.26 -3.71
N ASN A 516 16.53 -6.91 -3.96
CA ASN A 516 17.66 -6.33 -4.69
C ASN A 516 17.33 -6.09 -6.18
N ALA A 517 16.51 -6.94 -6.79
CA ALA A 517 16.08 -6.78 -8.18
C ALA A 517 15.15 -5.57 -8.37
N VAL A 518 14.26 -5.27 -7.41
CA VAL A 518 13.40 -4.08 -7.42
C VAL A 518 14.24 -2.80 -7.34
N ALA A 519 15.18 -2.70 -6.38
CA ALA A 519 16.06 -1.52 -6.31
C ALA A 519 16.91 -1.32 -7.59
N ARG A 520 17.36 -2.40 -8.23
CA ARG A 520 18.03 -2.36 -9.56
C ARG A 520 17.08 -1.97 -10.69
N PHE A 521 15.79 -2.25 -10.56
CA PHE A 521 14.74 -1.81 -11.47
C PHE A 521 14.45 -0.31 -11.29
N GLU A 522 14.30 0.19 -10.06
CA GLU A 522 14.15 1.63 -9.76
C GLU A 522 15.30 2.43 -10.35
N ASP A 523 16.54 2.02 -10.07
CA ASP A 523 17.76 2.66 -10.56
C ASP A 523 17.80 2.69 -12.10
N ARG A 524 17.45 1.57 -12.77
CA ARG A 524 17.31 1.55 -14.24
C ARG A 524 16.22 2.52 -14.72
N THR A 525 15.03 2.48 -14.14
CA THR A 525 13.89 3.30 -14.57
C THR A 525 14.18 4.79 -14.38
N PHE A 526 14.79 5.18 -13.26
CA PHE A 526 15.24 6.54 -13.02
C PHE A 526 16.26 7.00 -14.06
N TYR A 527 17.33 6.23 -14.32
CA TYR A 527 18.34 6.65 -15.30
C TYR A 527 17.83 6.58 -16.74
N THR A 528 16.87 5.72 -17.08
CA THR A 528 16.19 5.77 -18.40
C THR A 528 15.39 7.08 -18.58
N MET A 529 14.85 7.66 -17.51
CA MET A 529 14.24 9.00 -17.52
C MET A 529 15.33 10.09 -17.58
N MET A 530 16.28 10.09 -16.64
CA MET A 530 17.30 11.14 -16.47
C MET A 530 18.32 11.22 -17.62
N LEU A 531 18.64 10.09 -18.27
CA LEU A 531 19.49 10.00 -19.48
C LEU A 531 18.65 9.94 -20.77
N GLY A 532 17.38 10.34 -20.71
CA GLY A 532 16.46 10.36 -21.85
C GLY A 532 16.81 11.41 -22.91
N GLY A 533 16.10 11.33 -24.04
CA GLY A 533 16.20 12.29 -25.14
C GLY A 533 17.55 12.31 -25.88
N SER A 534 17.71 13.30 -26.75
CA SER A 534 18.92 13.47 -27.57
C SER A 534 20.19 13.56 -26.72
N ASN A 535 21.25 12.85 -27.11
CA ASN A 535 22.56 12.81 -26.42
C ASN A 535 22.51 12.47 -24.91
N SER A 536 21.41 11.90 -24.41
CA SER A 536 21.11 11.79 -22.98
C SER A 536 21.02 13.13 -22.23
N ASP A 537 20.52 14.17 -22.89
CA ASP A 537 20.35 15.52 -22.32
C ASP A 537 19.13 15.64 -21.37
N GLY A 538 18.43 14.54 -21.11
CA GLY A 538 17.33 14.44 -20.14
C GLY A 538 15.95 14.69 -20.77
N PRO A 539 14.88 14.62 -19.98
CA PRO A 539 13.52 14.91 -20.45
C PRO A 539 13.36 16.41 -20.75
N THR A 540 12.35 16.75 -21.56
CA THR A 540 11.95 18.13 -21.81
C THR A 540 11.08 18.65 -20.67
N LEU A 541 11.44 19.80 -20.11
CA LEU A 541 10.68 20.50 -19.07
C LEU A 541 9.53 21.33 -19.66
N LEU A 542 8.43 21.43 -18.92
CA LEU A 542 7.27 22.24 -19.28
C LEU A 542 7.55 23.74 -19.17
N GLU A 543 8.33 24.17 -18.17
CA GLU A 543 8.69 25.57 -17.95
C GLU A 543 9.45 26.19 -19.14
N THR A 544 10.42 25.44 -19.68
CA THR A 544 11.40 25.98 -20.63
C THR A 544 11.24 25.45 -22.06
N THR A 545 10.33 24.49 -22.27
CA THR A 545 10.19 23.66 -23.49
C THR A 545 11.51 23.07 -24.01
N ARG A 546 12.49 22.85 -23.12
CA ARG A 546 13.85 22.38 -23.43
C ARG A 546 14.28 21.25 -22.52
N GLN A 547 15.27 20.47 -22.96
CA GLN A 547 15.81 19.37 -22.16
C GLN A 547 16.58 19.88 -20.93
N VAL A 548 16.53 19.13 -19.82
CA VAL A 548 17.21 19.48 -18.55
C VAL A 548 18.66 19.94 -18.75
N PHE A 549 19.43 19.27 -19.62
CA PHE A 549 20.82 19.61 -19.92
C PHE A 549 20.97 20.23 -21.32
N ASN A 550 20.73 21.54 -21.44
CA ASN A 550 20.86 22.28 -22.70
C ASN A 550 21.87 23.43 -22.61
N THR A 551 22.40 23.84 -23.77
CA THR A 551 23.43 24.90 -23.86
C THR A 551 22.85 26.30 -23.72
N THR A 552 21.56 26.51 -24.04
CA THR A 552 20.87 27.81 -23.93
C THR A 552 20.67 28.23 -22.48
N ASP A 553 20.32 27.30 -21.58
CA ASP A 553 20.35 27.54 -20.12
C ASP A 553 21.77 27.44 -19.54
N GLY A 554 22.76 26.96 -20.30
CA GLY A 554 24.10 26.69 -19.78
C GLY A 554 24.15 25.53 -18.77
N THR A 555 23.14 24.65 -18.73
CA THR A 555 23.18 23.38 -17.98
C THR A 555 23.97 22.29 -18.73
N LYS A 556 24.47 22.57 -19.94
CA LYS A 556 25.35 21.70 -20.71
C LYS A 556 26.60 22.44 -21.21
N ALA A 557 27.75 21.78 -21.12
CA ALA A 557 29.00 22.25 -21.69
C ALA A 557 28.93 22.40 -23.22
N GLY A 558 29.40 23.54 -23.74
CA GLY A 558 29.49 23.78 -25.19
C GLY A 558 30.56 22.96 -25.92
N ALA A 559 31.50 22.36 -25.18
CA ALA A 559 32.51 21.43 -25.69
C ALA A 559 32.69 20.25 -24.72
N ALA A 560 32.97 19.08 -25.30
CA ALA A 560 33.27 17.86 -24.57
C ALA A 560 34.65 17.95 -23.89
N ALA A 561 34.75 17.54 -22.62
CA ALA A 561 36.00 17.59 -21.85
C ALA A 561 36.09 16.49 -20.78
N ALA A 562 37.32 16.02 -20.53
CA ALA A 562 37.62 15.09 -19.44
C ALA A 562 37.37 15.71 -18.04
N ILE A 563 37.32 14.87 -17.02
CA ILE A 563 37.12 15.29 -15.62
C ILE A 563 38.44 15.90 -15.11
N ASN A 564 38.48 17.22 -14.90
CA ASN A 564 39.66 17.93 -14.39
C ASN A 564 39.28 19.26 -13.70
N ILE A 565 40.26 19.91 -13.05
CA ILE A 565 40.06 21.16 -12.30
C ILE A 565 39.45 22.26 -13.17
N THR A 566 39.84 22.39 -14.43
CA THR A 566 39.32 23.41 -15.35
C THR A 566 37.87 23.13 -15.73
N SER A 567 37.53 21.89 -16.09
CA SER A 567 36.18 21.52 -16.50
C SER A 567 35.18 21.52 -15.32
N LEU A 568 35.59 21.07 -14.13
CA LEU A 568 34.80 21.24 -12.90
C LEU A 568 34.67 22.71 -12.46
N SER A 569 35.67 23.57 -12.73
CA SER A 569 35.55 25.01 -12.46
C SER A 569 34.49 25.67 -13.33
N LEU A 570 34.34 25.25 -14.59
CA LEU A 570 33.24 25.70 -15.46
C LEU A 570 31.88 25.18 -14.96
N ALA A 571 31.80 23.93 -14.51
CA ALA A 571 30.57 23.37 -13.91
C ALA A 571 30.14 24.14 -12.65
N ARG A 572 31.07 24.35 -11.70
CA ARG A 572 30.84 25.15 -10.49
C ARG A 572 30.47 26.60 -10.81
N ALA A 573 31.10 27.21 -11.81
CA ALA A 573 30.76 28.58 -12.24
C ALA A 573 29.38 28.67 -12.89
N SER A 574 28.91 27.65 -13.61
CA SER A 574 27.55 27.58 -14.16
C SER A 574 26.51 27.48 -13.05
N LEU A 575 26.74 26.63 -12.04
CA LEU A 575 25.84 26.47 -10.88
C LEU A 575 25.81 27.72 -9.99
N ARG A 576 26.96 28.34 -9.71
CA ARG A 576 27.03 29.59 -8.93
C ARG A 576 26.38 30.78 -9.64
N LYS A 577 26.46 30.86 -10.97
CA LYS A 577 25.81 31.90 -11.79
C LYS A 577 24.38 31.53 -12.22
N ARG A 578 23.79 30.48 -11.63
CA ARG A 578 22.42 30.07 -11.94
C ARG A 578 21.45 31.14 -11.46
N LYS A 579 20.43 31.43 -12.27
CA LYS A 579 19.34 32.34 -11.91
C LYS A 579 18.05 31.58 -11.55
N SER A 580 17.27 32.18 -10.65
CA SER A 580 15.93 31.73 -10.29
C SER A 580 14.93 32.01 -11.43
N LEU A 581 13.62 31.85 -11.20
CA LEU A 581 12.61 32.28 -12.17
C LEU A 581 12.67 33.80 -12.38
N ASP A 582 12.74 34.57 -11.30
CA ASP A 582 12.63 36.04 -11.32
C ASP A 582 13.98 36.74 -11.61
N GLY A 583 15.03 35.95 -11.90
CA GLY A 583 16.33 36.45 -12.35
C GLY A 583 17.37 36.75 -11.27
N ALA A 584 17.04 36.59 -9.99
CA ALA A 584 18.01 36.64 -8.89
C ALA A 584 19.04 35.50 -8.99
N GLU A 585 20.22 35.68 -8.39
CA GLU A 585 21.32 34.69 -8.47
C GLU A 585 21.23 33.69 -7.31
N LEU A 586 21.21 32.39 -7.63
CA LEU A 586 20.94 31.31 -6.68
C LEU A 586 22.19 30.78 -5.97
N GLU A 587 23.40 31.18 -6.40
CA GLU A 587 24.69 30.80 -5.78
C GLU A 587 24.87 29.29 -5.50
N LEU A 588 24.33 28.40 -6.33
CA LEU A 588 24.23 26.97 -6.01
C LEU A 588 25.57 26.27 -5.79
N THR A 589 25.60 25.35 -4.83
CA THR A 589 26.80 24.68 -4.33
C THR A 589 26.96 23.28 -4.92
N ALA A 590 27.79 23.18 -5.95
CA ALA A 590 28.16 21.90 -6.56
C ALA A 590 28.76 20.91 -5.55
N SER A 591 28.03 19.83 -5.25
CA SER A 591 28.31 18.88 -4.15
C SER A 591 28.36 17.41 -4.58
N ILE A 592 27.85 17.08 -5.76
CA ILE A 592 27.82 15.71 -6.30
C ILE A 592 28.41 15.67 -7.71
N LEU A 593 29.31 14.71 -7.96
CA LEU A 593 29.83 14.37 -9.28
C LEU A 593 29.33 12.97 -9.68
N LEU A 594 28.49 12.90 -10.71
CA LEU A 594 27.91 11.67 -11.25
C LEU A 594 28.61 11.28 -12.56
N CYS A 595 29.14 10.05 -12.66
CA CYS A 595 29.74 9.53 -13.89
C CYS A 595 29.54 8.02 -14.08
N GLY A 596 29.89 7.52 -15.27
CA GLY A 596 29.97 6.09 -15.57
C GLY A 596 31.23 5.43 -14.97
N PRO A 597 31.26 4.09 -14.86
CA PRO A 597 32.40 3.34 -14.30
C PRO A 597 33.70 3.58 -15.07
N ASP A 598 33.63 3.81 -16.39
CA ASP A 598 34.78 4.13 -17.25
C ASP A 598 35.51 5.42 -16.81
N LYS A 599 34.85 6.27 -16.03
CA LYS A 599 35.34 7.54 -15.50
C LYS A 599 35.40 7.59 -13.97
N GLU A 600 35.20 6.45 -13.30
CA GLU A 600 35.27 6.33 -11.84
C GLU A 600 36.66 6.68 -11.31
N THR A 601 37.72 6.13 -11.91
CA THR A 601 39.11 6.38 -11.51
C THR A 601 39.50 7.85 -11.68
N GLU A 602 39.10 8.50 -12.78
CA GLU A 602 39.33 9.95 -13.00
C GLU A 602 38.65 10.79 -11.91
N ALA A 603 37.38 10.48 -11.61
CA ALA A 603 36.61 11.18 -10.58
C ALA A 603 37.18 10.96 -9.16
N GLN A 604 37.54 9.72 -8.80
CA GLN A 604 38.09 9.40 -7.48
C GLN A 604 39.47 10.02 -7.27
N GLN A 605 40.38 9.97 -8.25
CA GLN A 605 41.68 10.63 -8.16
C GLN A 605 41.55 12.15 -8.00
N LEU A 606 40.55 12.76 -8.64
CA LEU A 606 40.31 14.20 -8.56
C LEU A 606 39.57 14.62 -7.27
N LEU A 607 38.83 13.75 -6.61
CA LEU A 607 38.12 14.07 -5.36
C LEU A 607 38.85 13.61 -4.08
N ALA A 608 39.92 12.82 -4.22
CA ALA A 608 40.73 12.32 -3.11
C ALA A 608 41.41 13.45 -2.30
N PRO A 609 41.53 13.32 -0.95
CA PRO A 609 42.29 14.23 -0.10
C PRO A 609 43.80 14.02 -0.26
N ILE A 610 44.43 14.81 -1.14
CA ILE A 610 45.87 14.80 -1.38
C ILE A 610 46.47 16.12 -0.88
N GLN A 611 47.44 16.05 0.04
CA GLN A 611 48.22 17.23 0.43
C GLN A 611 49.27 17.54 -0.65
N ALA A 612 49.00 18.57 -1.46
CA ALA A 612 49.94 19.04 -2.48
C ALA A 612 51.11 19.81 -1.83
N GLN A 613 52.35 19.46 -2.20
CA GLN A 613 53.57 20.13 -1.69
C GLN A 613 53.80 21.54 -2.27
N GLN A 614 52.95 22.00 -3.20
CA GLN A 614 53.01 23.33 -3.81
C GLN A 614 51.61 23.89 -3.98
N ALA A 615 51.41 25.17 -3.63
CA ALA A 615 50.10 25.83 -3.62
C ALA A 615 49.37 25.78 -4.98
N GLY A 616 50.11 25.90 -6.10
CA GLY A 616 49.53 25.81 -7.46
C GLY A 616 48.98 24.44 -7.84
N ASN A 617 49.31 23.39 -7.09
CA ASN A 617 48.86 22.01 -7.31
C ASN A 617 47.77 21.58 -6.29
N VAL A 618 47.32 22.50 -5.42
CA VAL A 618 46.21 22.24 -4.48
C VAL A 618 44.91 22.13 -5.25
N ASN A 619 44.17 21.04 -5.04
CA ASN A 619 42.92 20.77 -5.73
C ASN A 619 41.71 21.36 -4.98
N PRO A 620 41.00 22.38 -5.54
CA PRO A 620 39.90 23.06 -4.84
C PRO A 620 38.58 22.27 -4.75
N PHE A 621 38.52 21.05 -5.28
CA PHE A 621 37.32 20.19 -5.27
C PHE A 621 37.43 19.00 -4.32
N SER A 622 38.62 18.73 -3.80
CA SER A 622 38.90 17.65 -2.85
C SER A 622 38.04 17.82 -1.58
N GLY A 623 37.27 16.79 -1.23
CA GLY A 623 36.32 16.82 -0.10
C GLY A 623 35.09 17.73 -0.27
N VAL A 624 35.00 18.54 -1.33
CA VAL A 624 33.86 19.44 -1.60
C VAL A 624 32.74 18.72 -2.36
N MET A 625 33.11 17.82 -3.28
CA MET A 625 32.14 16.97 -3.98
C MET A 625 32.29 15.51 -3.59
N SER A 626 31.18 14.77 -3.62
CA SER A 626 31.17 13.32 -3.47
C SER A 626 30.90 12.62 -4.81
N PRO A 627 31.65 11.57 -5.18
CA PRO A 627 31.35 10.81 -6.39
C PRO A 627 30.11 9.93 -6.22
N VAL A 628 29.33 9.83 -7.30
CA VAL A 628 28.25 8.85 -7.51
C VAL A 628 28.58 8.13 -8.82
N ILE A 629 28.73 6.81 -8.77
CA ILE A 629 29.05 6.00 -9.94
C ILE A 629 27.84 5.18 -10.35
N THR A 630 27.49 5.15 -11.63
CA THR A 630 26.40 4.32 -12.13
C THR A 630 26.75 3.65 -13.47
N ALA A 631 26.54 2.33 -13.53
CA ALA A 631 26.67 1.54 -14.76
C ALA A 631 25.56 1.82 -15.80
N LYS A 632 24.69 2.83 -15.58
CA LYS A 632 23.71 3.30 -16.59
C LYS A 632 24.29 4.37 -17.52
N ILE A 633 25.38 5.02 -17.13
CA ILE A 633 26.15 5.92 -18.00
C ILE A 633 27.22 5.07 -18.69
N THR A 634 27.00 4.73 -19.96
CA THR A 634 27.86 3.82 -20.74
C THR A 634 28.82 4.59 -21.66
N GLY A 635 29.59 5.51 -21.08
CA GLY A 635 30.52 6.37 -21.82
C GLY A 635 31.00 7.57 -21.01
N ASN A 636 31.75 8.46 -21.67
CA ASN A 636 32.58 9.46 -20.99
C ASN A 636 31.82 10.62 -20.33
N ALA A 637 30.50 10.71 -20.52
CA ALA A 637 29.67 11.79 -20.01
C ALA A 637 29.63 11.84 -18.47
N TRP A 638 29.64 13.06 -17.93
CA TRP A 638 29.61 13.30 -16.50
C TRP A 638 28.72 14.50 -16.16
N TYR A 639 28.15 14.47 -14.96
CA TYR A 639 27.15 15.43 -14.49
C TYR A 639 27.56 15.93 -13.11
N VAL A 640 27.30 17.21 -12.83
CA VAL A 640 27.51 17.83 -11.51
C VAL A 640 26.18 18.36 -11.02
N PHE A 641 25.86 18.10 -9.75
CA PHE A 641 24.64 18.57 -9.10
C PHE A 641 24.95 19.39 -7.85
N ALA A 642 24.03 20.31 -7.55
CA ALA A 642 23.85 20.92 -6.24
C ALA A 642 23.33 19.89 -5.21
N SER A 643 23.17 20.28 -3.93
CA SER A 643 22.50 19.38 -2.99
C SER A 643 21.03 19.12 -3.38
N VAL A 644 20.53 17.93 -3.08
CA VAL A 644 19.12 17.55 -3.30
C VAL A 644 18.17 18.42 -2.47
N ASP A 645 18.65 18.95 -1.34
CA ASP A 645 17.89 19.87 -0.47
C ASP A 645 17.98 21.34 -0.92
N GLU A 646 18.96 21.67 -1.77
CA GLU A 646 19.29 23.04 -2.22
C GLU A 646 18.62 23.34 -3.58
N ALA A 647 18.81 22.46 -4.57
CA ALA A 647 18.21 22.58 -5.90
C ALA A 647 18.05 21.19 -6.58
N PRO A 648 17.02 20.40 -6.22
CA PRO A 648 16.78 19.10 -6.82
C PRO A 648 16.26 19.24 -8.26
N CYS A 649 17.02 18.75 -9.25
CA CYS A 649 16.57 18.68 -10.64
C CYS A 649 15.56 17.57 -10.90
N PHE A 650 15.57 16.51 -10.08
CA PHE A 650 14.76 15.32 -10.24
C PHE A 650 14.08 14.95 -8.93
N GLU A 651 12.91 14.31 -9.03
CA GLU A 651 12.28 13.64 -7.90
C GLU A 651 11.90 12.20 -8.23
N TRP A 652 11.77 11.40 -7.17
CA TRP A 652 11.31 10.02 -7.18
C TRP A 652 10.33 9.82 -6.02
N GLY A 653 9.53 8.76 -6.07
CA GLY A 653 8.61 8.47 -4.99
C GLY A 653 7.87 7.17 -5.15
N LEU A 654 7.15 6.82 -4.09
CA LEU A 654 6.28 5.66 -3.99
C LEU A 654 4.84 6.13 -3.72
N LEU A 655 3.87 5.25 -3.94
CA LEU A 655 2.47 5.50 -3.60
C LEU A 655 2.27 5.50 -2.07
N GLU A 656 1.40 6.37 -1.58
CA GLU A 656 1.03 6.46 -0.17
C GLU A 656 0.51 5.10 0.36
N GLY A 657 0.95 4.72 1.56
CA GLY A 657 0.71 3.39 2.13
C GLY A 657 1.62 2.26 1.61
N TYR A 658 2.32 2.44 0.49
CA TYR A 658 3.14 1.39 -0.16
C TYR A 658 4.63 1.74 -0.21
N THR A 659 5.27 1.75 0.96
CA THR A 659 6.69 2.13 1.14
C THR A 659 7.70 1.07 0.70
N ALA A 660 7.25 -0.09 0.24
CA ALA A 660 8.07 -1.21 -0.23
C ALA A 660 7.33 -2.01 -1.32
N PRO A 661 8.05 -2.75 -2.19
CA PRO A 661 7.43 -3.75 -3.05
C PRO A 661 6.75 -4.85 -2.22
N ARG A 662 5.67 -5.43 -2.75
CA ARG A 662 4.83 -6.44 -2.08
C ARG A 662 4.67 -7.69 -2.94
N PHE A 663 4.71 -8.85 -2.29
CA PHE A 663 4.19 -10.10 -2.83
C PHE A 663 2.71 -10.27 -2.47
N ARG A 664 1.94 -10.86 -3.38
CA ARG A 664 0.56 -11.34 -3.16
C ARG A 664 0.44 -12.78 -3.66
N MET A 665 -0.24 -13.64 -2.92
CA MET A 665 -0.63 -14.98 -3.37
C MET A 665 -2.02 -14.98 -4.00
N GLU A 666 -2.17 -15.71 -5.09
CA GLU A 666 -3.45 -15.96 -5.76
C GLU A 666 -3.60 -17.46 -6.04
N ASP A 667 -4.81 -17.99 -5.87
CA ASP A 667 -5.18 -19.35 -6.29
C ASP A 667 -5.64 -19.32 -7.76
N PRO A 668 -4.86 -19.88 -8.72
CA PRO A 668 -5.14 -19.73 -10.14
C PRO A 668 -6.19 -20.73 -10.62
N PHE A 669 -7.44 -20.26 -10.75
CA PHE A 669 -8.53 -21.10 -11.24
C PHE A 669 -8.17 -21.83 -12.55
N GLY A 670 -8.25 -23.16 -12.53
CA GLY A 670 -7.96 -24.03 -13.68
C GLY A 670 -6.49 -24.42 -13.87
N VAL A 671 -5.56 -24.05 -12.98
CA VAL A 671 -4.12 -24.35 -13.10
C VAL A 671 -3.57 -25.01 -11.84
N GLN A 672 -2.72 -26.03 -11.98
CA GLN A 672 -2.16 -26.80 -10.85
C GLN A 672 -0.92 -26.13 -10.23
N GLY A 673 -1.15 -25.14 -9.36
CA GLY A 673 -0.09 -24.44 -8.62
C GLY A 673 -0.64 -23.23 -7.87
N THR A 674 0.26 -22.39 -7.34
CA THR A 674 -0.08 -21.11 -6.71
C THR A 674 0.56 -19.98 -7.50
N LYS A 675 -0.17 -18.89 -7.73
CA LYS A 675 0.36 -17.66 -8.35
C LYS A 675 0.96 -16.75 -7.28
N PHE A 676 2.05 -16.10 -7.66
CA PHE A 676 2.74 -15.09 -6.88
C PHE A 676 2.83 -13.84 -7.76
N SER A 677 2.15 -12.75 -7.42
CA SER A 677 2.48 -11.43 -7.99
C SER A 677 3.59 -10.79 -7.16
N LEU A 678 4.46 -10.04 -7.81
CA LEU A 678 5.33 -9.04 -7.19
C LEU A 678 4.90 -7.68 -7.75
N GLU A 679 4.41 -6.81 -6.88
CA GLU A 679 3.86 -5.49 -7.20
C GLU A 679 4.73 -4.38 -6.58
N HIS A 680 4.96 -3.29 -7.31
CA HIS A 680 5.73 -2.13 -6.87
C HIS A 680 5.25 -0.86 -7.59
N ASP A 681 4.86 0.16 -6.82
CA ASP A 681 4.29 1.40 -7.35
C ASP A 681 5.34 2.52 -7.26
N PHE A 682 6.00 2.83 -8.38
CA PHE A 682 7.17 3.74 -8.44
C PHE A 682 6.97 4.88 -9.45
N GLY A 683 7.35 6.09 -9.05
CA GLY A 683 7.28 7.28 -9.91
C GLY A 683 8.57 8.09 -9.88
N CYS A 684 8.97 8.65 -11.02
CA CYS A 684 10.09 9.59 -11.08
C CYS A 684 9.93 10.57 -12.26
N GLY A 685 10.59 11.72 -12.16
CA GLY A 685 10.61 12.73 -13.22
C GLY A 685 11.59 13.86 -12.94
N ALA A 686 11.72 14.78 -13.89
CA ALA A 686 12.42 16.04 -13.70
C ALA A 686 11.47 17.12 -13.18
N ILE A 687 12.00 18.03 -12.37
CA ILE A 687 11.27 19.14 -11.73
C ILE A 687 12.02 20.47 -11.82
N ASP A 688 13.31 20.46 -12.17
CA ASP A 688 14.10 21.66 -12.42
C ASP A 688 15.31 21.32 -13.31
N PHE A 689 15.91 22.35 -13.91
CA PHE A 689 17.21 22.28 -14.59
C PHE A 689 18.30 22.99 -13.79
N ARG A 690 17.93 23.90 -12.88
CA ARG A 690 18.82 24.88 -12.26
C ARG A 690 19.99 24.28 -11.48
N GLY A 691 19.73 23.24 -10.70
CA GLY A 691 20.74 22.55 -9.87
C GLY A 691 21.66 21.58 -10.61
N GLY A 692 21.61 21.50 -11.94
CA GLY A 692 22.33 20.52 -12.74
C GLY A 692 23.30 21.13 -13.76
N TYR A 693 24.40 20.42 -14.01
CA TYR A 693 25.31 20.69 -15.12
C TYR A 693 25.81 19.38 -15.74
N LYS A 694 25.98 19.37 -17.07
CA LYS A 694 26.44 18.21 -17.84
C LYS A 694 27.66 18.55 -18.68
N ASN A 695 28.60 17.61 -18.79
CA ASN A 695 29.56 17.52 -19.88
C ASN A 695 29.35 16.22 -20.68
N ALA A 696 29.61 16.26 -21.99
CA ALA A 696 29.58 15.08 -22.85
C ALA A 696 30.76 14.12 -22.61
N GLY A 697 31.85 14.62 -22.00
CA GLY A 697 33.06 13.84 -21.72
C GLY A 697 34.02 13.75 -22.90
N ALA A 698 35.33 13.76 -22.60
CA ALA A 698 36.37 13.37 -23.55
C ALA A 698 36.80 11.92 -23.29
#